data_AF-A0A1X7QXN2-F1
#
_entry.id   AF-A0A1X7QXN2-F1
#
_cell.length_a   1.000
_cell.length_b   1.000
_cell.length_c   1.000
_cell.angle_alpha   90.00
_cell.angle_beta   90.00
_cell.angle_gamma   90.00
#
_symmetry.space_group_name_H-M   'P 1'
#
loop_
_entity.id
_entity.type
_entity.pdbx_description
1 polymer ?
#
loop_
_entity_poly.entity_id
_entity_poly.type
_entity_poly.pdbx_seq_one_letter_code
_entity_poly.pdbx_strand_id
1 'polypeptide(L)'
;MANRSNKKEASNMSKKRSASVAEETVPEQDDNLIVDGLIDAGDDSDDDDDDFESAAEDFAESDDDKQEEQNEEEDSDAELNRLLAQEEGDEEEYNTSDFSDDTKSLTDKLSGVKLKTIVDPNIYTKYSDGQPRIIKPEINPIYDSDDSDVETKNTIGNIPLSVYDEMPHIGYDINGKRIMRPAKGSALDQLLESIDLPEGWTGLLDKNTGSSLNITEEELELISKIQKNQQTDDNVDPYEPLIDWFTRHEEVMPLTAIPEPKRRFVPSKHEAKRVMKIVKAIREGRIIPPKKLKEAREKEKAEDFHFDLWGDSPEEVEHVMNLRAPKLAPPTNEESYNPPEEYLLNDNERKEWEDTEPSERDKNYIPQKYSSLRQVPGYQESVRERFERSLDLYLAPRVRKNKLNIDPESLLPELPSPKDLRPFPIRCSTVYSGHTGRIRSLSIDPSGLWLATGSDDGTVRVWEILTGREVYKVQLVDTEEDSEDHIECVAWNPDVSTGILAVAVGENIHLIVPPIFGFDIENSGKTKIENGFGFDTFGNVKKSNLVGDDEDDDGNNNDASESTAVKKVVAQWVKPSVQQVEKDICITIICRKTVKKLSWHRKGDYFVTVQPESGHTSVLIHQVSKHLTQSPFKKSKGIIMDAKFHPFKPQLFVCSQRYIRIYDLSQQVLVKKLLPGARWLSGIDIHPRGDNLIASSYDKRVLWHDLDLASTPYKTLRYHEKAVRNVSFHKRLPLFSSAADDGTIHIFHDTVYDDMMKNPLIVPLKKLTGHKITSSLGVLDAVWHPREAWLFSAGSDHTARLWTT
;
A
#
# COMPACT_ATOMS: atom_id res chain seq x y z
N MET A 1 -28.49 9.07 74.99
CA MET A 1 -27.69 7.96 75.55
C MET A 1 -26.74 7.51 74.44
N ALA A 2 -25.42 7.55 74.66
CA ALA A 2 -24.55 6.39 74.98
C ALA A 2 -24.33 5.45 73.77
N ASN A 3 -23.13 4.96 73.42
CA ASN A 3 -21.76 5.11 73.98
C ASN A 3 -20.71 4.94 72.83
N ARG A 4 -19.60 5.68 72.79
CA ARG A 4 -18.25 5.35 73.31
C ARG A 4 -17.67 3.95 72.97
N SER A 5 -16.65 3.91 72.08
CA SER A 5 -15.30 3.31 72.30
C SER A 5 -14.46 3.41 71.00
N ASN A 6 -13.28 4.06 70.97
CA ASN A 6 -11.94 3.58 71.41
C ASN A 6 -11.41 2.37 70.59
N LYS A 7 -10.12 2.28 70.15
CA LYS A 7 -8.94 3.18 70.31
C LYS A 7 -7.75 2.72 69.44
N LYS A 8 -6.82 3.65 69.14
CA LYS A 8 -5.38 3.44 68.79
C LYS A 8 -5.10 2.70 67.46
N GLU A 9 -3.90 2.77 66.87
CA GLU A 9 -2.61 3.35 67.30
C GLU A 9 -2.02 4.30 66.21
N ALA A 10 -0.85 4.92 66.42
CA ALA A 10 -0.29 5.94 65.52
C ALA A 10 1.25 5.86 65.36
N SER A 11 1.77 6.16 64.16
CA SER A 11 3.21 6.24 63.88
C SER A 11 3.60 7.20 62.73
N ASN A 12 4.23 8.32 63.10
CA ASN A 12 5.09 9.27 62.39
C ASN A 12 5.31 9.21 60.84
N MET A 13 5.04 10.37 60.21
CA MET A 13 5.93 11.17 59.33
C MET A 13 6.67 10.57 58.11
N SER A 14 6.35 11.09 56.91
CA SER A 14 7.33 11.50 55.88
C SER A 14 6.74 12.60 54.95
N LYS A 15 7.46 13.06 53.90
CA LYS A 15 7.18 14.31 53.14
C LYS A 15 7.14 14.13 51.60
N LYS A 16 6.31 14.95 50.92
CA LYS A 16 6.22 15.20 49.44
C LYS A 16 5.80 13.94 48.63
N ARG A 17 5.19 14.00 47.43
CA ARG A 17 4.80 15.01 46.40
C ARG A 17 3.55 14.38 45.68
N SER A 18 2.65 14.98 44.89
CA SER A 18 2.14 16.33 44.51
C SER A 18 0.88 16.08 43.63
N ALA A 19 0.00 17.02 43.24
CA ALA A 19 -0.03 18.48 43.40
C ALA A 19 -1.37 18.96 44.02
N SER A 20 -2.22 19.69 43.27
CA SER A 20 -3.49 20.27 43.76
C SER A 20 -4.50 20.58 42.64
N VAL A 21 -5.78 20.65 43.01
CA VAL A 21 -6.96 21.00 42.18
C VAL A 21 -7.05 22.51 41.93
N ALA A 22 -7.70 22.91 40.83
CA ALA A 22 -8.34 24.20 40.61
C ALA A 22 -9.67 23.99 39.85
N GLU A 23 -10.69 24.82 40.08
CA GLU A 23 -12.06 24.69 39.55
C GLU A 23 -12.73 26.08 39.48
N GLU A 24 -13.70 26.27 38.56
CA GLU A 24 -14.37 27.54 38.18
C GLU A 24 -13.41 28.62 37.57
N THR A 25 -13.70 29.35 36.49
CA THR A 25 -14.95 30.00 36.02
C THR A 25 -15.07 30.11 34.47
N VAL A 26 -16.17 30.72 33.98
CA VAL A 26 -16.62 30.98 32.59
C VAL A 26 -17.49 32.28 32.62
N PRO A 27 -17.72 33.09 31.54
CA PRO A 27 -17.25 33.08 30.14
C PRO A 27 -16.53 34.38 29.66
N GLU A 28 -16.03 34.38 28.42
CA GLU A 28 -16.29 35.33 27.29
C GLU A 28 -15.39 34.93 26.10
N GLN A 29 -15.95 34.68 24.91
CA GLN A 29 -15.99 35.57 23.73
C GLN A 29 -14.62 36.13 23.29
N ASP A 30 -14.09 35.64 22.16
CA ASP A 30 -13.87 36.48 20.96
C ASP A 30 -13.54 35.62 19.71
N ASP A 31 -13.60 36.25 18.54
CA ASP A 31 -13.55 35.60 17.21
C ASP A 31 -12.15 35.17 16.77
N ASN A 32 -12.07 34.03 16.07
CA ASN A 32 -10.89 33.63 15.27
C ASN A 32 -11.18 33.80 13.77
N LEU A 33 -10.73 34.90 13.20
CA LEU A 33 -10.67 35.10 11.75
C LEU A 33 -9.34 34.55 11.21
N ILE A 34 -9.40 33.46 10.45
CA ILE A 34 -8.28 32.98 9.63
C ILE A 34 -8.52 33.49 8.21
N VAL A 35 -7.56 34.24 7.67
CA VAL A 35 -7.54 34.70 6.27
C VAL A 35 -6.16 34.41 5.72
N ASP A 36 -6.11 33.57 4.68
CA ASP A 36 -4.90 33.12 4.02
C ASP A 36 -5.23 32.81 2.54
N GLY A 37 -4.24 32.84 1.66
CA GLY A 37 -4.39 32.63 0.22
C GLY A 37 -4.34 33.91 -0.62
N LEU A 38 -3.13 34.32 -0.99
CA LEU A 38 -2.86 35.27 -2.08
C LEU A 38 -3.15 34.59 -3.44
N ILE A 39 -3.53 35.38 -4.46
CA ILE A 39 -3.73 34.88 -5.83
C ILE A 39 -2.41 34.97 -6.60
N ASP A 40 -1.98 33.84 -7.15
CA ASP A 40 -1.00 33.76 -8.25
C ASP A 40 -1.76 33.51 -9.58
N ALA A 41 -1.22 33.97 -10.70
CA ALA A 41 -1.94 34.02 -11.98
C ALA A 41 -1.02 33.92 -13.21
N GLY A 42 -0.68 32.68 -13.56
CA GLY A 42 -0.25 32.22 -14.89
C GLY A 42 -0.68 30.75 -15.05
N ASP A 43 -0.83 30.19 -16.24
CA ASP A 43 -0.66 30.75 -17.60
C ASP A 43 -1.52 29.92 -18.58
N ASP A 44 -1.27 30.07 -19.88
CA ASP A 44 -1.55 29.15 -21.00
C ASP A 44 -2.97 29.08 -21.62
N SER A 45 -2.94 29.35 -22.93
CA SER A 45 -3.61 28.67 -24.07
C SER A 45 -5.08 28.21 -24.00
N ASP A 46 -5.82 28.53 -25.07
CA ASP A 46 -6.10 27.52 -26.09
C ASP A 46 -6.16 28.19 -27.48
N ASP A 47 -5.72 27.46 -28.52
CA ASP A 47 -5.81 27.89 -29.92
C ASP A 47 -7.20 27.57 -30.50
N ASP A 48 -7.72 28.43 -31.38
CA ASP A 48 -8.79 28.11 -32.33
C ASP A 48 -8.41 28.73 -33.69
N ASP A 49 -8.22 27.87 -34.70
CA ASP A 49 -7.72 28.22 -36.04
C ASP A 49 -8.80 27.93 -37.12
N ASP A 50 -8.52 28.30 -38.37
CA ASP A 50 -9.40 28.14 -39.56
C ASP A 50 -10.73 28.95 -39.57
N ASP A 51 -10.78 30.07 -40.32
CA ASP A 51 -11.27 29.99 -41.72
C ASP A 51 -10.99 31.24 -42.60
N PHE A 52 -10.27 30.99 -43.70
CA PHE A 52 -10.37 31.56 -45.07
C PHE A 52 -10.20 33.06 -45.48
N GLU A 53 -9.21 33.23 -46.36
CA GLU A 53 -8.95 34.24 -47.44
C GLU A 53 -9.84 35.49 -47.64
N SER A 54 -9.21 36.68 -47.59
CA SER A 54 -8.99 37.59 -48.77
C SER A 54 -8.28 38.89 -48.31
N ALA A 55 -7.23 39.46 -48.92
CA ALA A 55 -6.77 39.59 -50.31
C ALA A 55 -7.10 40.93 -50.99
N ALA A 56 -6.14 41.86 -50.86
CA ALA A 56 -5.72 42.90 -51.83
C ALA A 56 -6.51 44.23 -52.02
N GLU A 57 -5.72 45.26 -52.34
CA GLU A 57 -6.02 46.52 -53.05
C GLU A 57 -6.97 47.57 -52.42
N ASP A 58 -6.88 48.88 -52.71
CA ASP A 58 -5.72 49.82 -52.86
C ASP A 58 -6.26 51.28 -53.03
N PHE A 59 -5.37 52.26 -53.25
CA PHE A 59 -5.61 53.70 -53.55
C PHE A 59 -6.09 54.57 -52.34
N ALA A 60 -5.46 55.71 -51.97
CA ALA A 60 -4.87 56.86 -52.73
C ALA A 60 -5.94 57.76 -53.40
N GLU A 61 -5.78 59.08 -53.62
CA GLU A 61 -4.66 60.06 -53.57
C GLU A 61 -5.14 61.31 -52.75
N SER A 62 -4.39 62.32 -52.28
CA SER A 62 -2.97 62.78 -52.19
C SER A 62 -2.94 63.89 -51.08
N ASP A 63 -1.93 64.71 -50.72
CA ASP A 63 -0.54 65.08 -51.10
C ASP A 63 0.24 65.39 -49.77
N ASP A 64 1.49 65.89 -49.63
CA ASP A 64 2.60 66.34 -50.50
C ASP A 64 3.95 66.27 -49.71
N ASP A 65 5.05 66.68 -50.34
CA ASP A 65 6.34 67.18 -49.81
C ASP A 65 7.21 66.31 -48.84
N LYS A 66 7.82 65.28 -49.42
CA LYS A 66 9.29 65.09 -49.63
C LYS A 66 10.31 65.08 -48.46
N GLN A 67 11.07 63.96 -48.42
CA GLN A 67 12.56 63.82 -48.28
C GLN A 67 13.26 64.29 -46.98
N GLU A 68 14.32 63.64 -46.45
CA GLU A 68 14.93 62.32 -46.72
C GLU A 68 15.73 61.85 -45.48
N GLU A 69 15.88 60.52 -45.32
CA GLU A 69 16.77 59.75 -44.42
C GLU A 69 18.07 60.42 -43.92
N GLN A 70 18.57 60.22 -42.68
CA GLN A 70 18.97 58.93 -42.06
C GLN A 70 19.44 59.11 -40.57
N ASN A 71 19.43 58.01 -39.80
CA ASN A 71 20.16 57.67 -38.53
C ASN A 71 20.61 58.74 -37.50
N GLU A 72 20.32 58.51 -36.21
CA GLU A 72 21.30 58.01 -35.19
C GLU A 72 20.59 57.65 -33.86
N GLU A 73 21.21 56.80 -33.03
CA GLU A 73 20.74 56.41 -31.68
C GLU A 73 21.57 57.13 -30.61
N GLU A 74 20.96 58.00 -29.80
CA GLU A 74 21.49 58.63 -28.56
C GLU A 74 20.37 59.55 -28.01
N ASP A 75 20.20 59.88 -26.73
CA ASP A 75 20.88 59.48 -25.48
C ASP A 75 19.84 59.61 -24.32
N SER A 76 19.63 58.55 -23.53
CA SER A 76 18.71 58.57 -22.38
C SER A 76 19.32 59.15 -21.10
N ASP A 77 20.64 59.20 -21.00
CA ASP A 77 21.34 59.63 -19.78
C ASP A 77 21.32 61.16 -19.63
N ALA A 78 20.97 61.88 -20.70
CA ALA A 78 20.81 63.33 -20.72
C ALA A 78 19.65 63.86 -19.84
N GLU A 79 18.61 63.07 -19.56
CA GLU A 79 17.56 63.45 -18.59
C GLU A 79 17.91 63.00 -17.16
N LEU A 80 18.54 61.83 -17.00
CA LEU A 80 18.96 61.30 -15.69
C LEU A 80 19.99 62.20 -15.01
N ASN A 81 21.03 62.60 -15.75
CA ASN A 81 22.05 63.55 -15.27
C ASN A 81 21.46 64.93 -14.92
N ARG A 82 20.26 65.27 -15.42
CA ARG A 82 19.59 66.54 -15.15
C ARG A 82 18.78 66.56 -13.85
N LEU A 83 18.43 65.38 -13.32
CA LEU A 83 17.89 65.21 -11.97
C LEU A 83 19.01 65.13 -10.93
N LEU A 84 20.07 64.35 -11.21
CA LEU A 84 21.23 64.22 -10.33
C LEU A 84 21.96 65.57 -10.11
N ALA A 85 22.02 66.42 -11.14
CA ALA A 85 22.57 67.79 -11.04
C ALA A 85 21.70 68.78 -10.22
N GLN A 86 20.79 68.29 -9.39
CA GLN A 86 19.97 69.11 -8.48
C GLN A 86 20.02 68.66 -7.01
N GLU A 87 20.76 67.60 -6.68
CA GLU A 87 20.77 67.00 -5.32
C GLU A 87 22.14 67.01 -4.61
N GLU A 88 23.25 67.24 -5.32
CA GLU A 88 24.56 67.56 -4.70
C GLU A 88 25.08 68.93 -5.14
N GLY A 89 24.99 69.93 -4.25
CA GLY A 89 25.46 71.29 -4.48
C GLY A 89 25.41 72.18 -3.23
N ASP A 90 26.60 72.57 -2.78
CA ASP A 90 26.92 73.55 -1.73
C ASP A 90 26.57 73.21 -0.25
N GLU A 91 27.63 73.03 0.53
CA GLU A 91 27.65 72.99 1.99
C GLU A 91 27.41 74.41 2.59
N GLU A 92 26.60 74.55 3.64
CA GLU A 92 26.69 75.71 4.56
C GLU A 92 26.69 75.29 6.04
N GLU A 93 27.36 76.10 6.86
CA GLU A 93 27.84 75.69 8.19
C GLU A 93 26.82 75.82 9.34
N TYR A 94 26.94 74.93 10.33
CA TYR A 94 26.36 75.12 11.66
C TYR A 94 27.04 76.30 12.40
N ASN A 95 26.52 77.52 12.24
CA ASN A 95 27.00 78.66 13.02
C ASN A 95 26.41 78.68 14.45
N THR A 96 27.15 78.07 15.38
CA THR A 96 26.79 78.03 16.81
C THR A 96 27.02 79.39 17.49
N SER A 97 25.99 79.90 18.19
CA SER A 97 26.11 81.05 19.09
C SER A 97 25.11 80.97 20.24
N ASP A 98 25.53 81.44 21.42
CA ASP A 98 24.78 81.49 22.68
C ASP A 98 24.01 80.23 23.13
N PHE A 99 24.78 79.20 23.49
CA PHE A 99 24.53 78.56 24.79
C PHE A 99 25.56 79.03 25.81
N SER A 100 25.07 79.57 26.93
CA SER A 100 25.89 79.94 28.09
C SER A 100 25.52 79.07 29.30
N ASP A 101 26.48 78.90 30.21
CA ASP A 101 26.40 78.02 31.38
C ASP A 101 25.30 78.47 32.38
N ASP A 102 24.35 77.57 32.72
CA ASP A 102 23.84 77.48 34.10
C ASP A 102 23.37 76.04 34.43
N THR A 103 24.30 75.24 34.94
CA THR A 103 24.09 73.82 35.26
C THR A 103 23.34 73.62 36.59
N LYS A 104 22.00 73.68 36.56
CA LYS A 104 21.14 73.33 37.73
C LYS A 104 20.06 72.28 37.44
N SER A 105 20.51 71.02 37.48
CA SER A 105 19.78 69.87 38.02
C SER A 105 18.27 69.76 37.75
N LEU A 106 17.91 69.04 36.68
CA LEU A 106 16.64 68.31 36.64
C LEU A 106 16.90 66.87 36.19
N THR A 107 16.79 65.93 37.13
CA THR A 107 16.96 64.50 36.88
C THR A 107 15.69 63.92 36.26
N ASP A 108 15.82 63.23 35.14
CA ASP A 108 14.76 62.35 34.65
C ASP A 108 14.48 61.20 35.66
N LYS A 109 13.26 60.68 35.65
CA LYS A 109 12.68 59.83 36.72
C LYS A 109 12.16 58.47 36.24
N LEU A 110 12.93 57.72 35.44
CA LEU A 110 12.55 56.31 35.18
C LEU A 110 13.68 55.28 35.03
N SER A 111 14.96 55.66 35.02
CA SER A 111 16.08 54.70 35.05
C SER A 111 17.02 54.96 36.25
N GLY A 112 17.07 54.01 37.19
CA GLY A 112 17.77 54.14 38.48
C GLY A 112 19.30 54.03 38.43
N VAL A 113 19.93 54.29 37.29
CA VAL A 113 21.38 54.10 37.06
C VAL A 113 22.09 55.44 36.99
N LYS A 114 23.02 55.69 37.93
CA LYS A 114 23.93 56.83 37.84
C LYS A 114 25.02 56.56 36.79
N LEU A 115 24.73 56.88 35.53
CA LEU A 115 25.78 57.10 34.54
C LEU A 115 26.72 58.19 35.08
N LYS A 116 28.01 57.88 35.17
CA LYS A 116 29.03 58.90 35.38
C LYS A 116 29.12 59.69 34.09
N THR A 117 29.01 61.01 34.15
CA THR A 117 29.40 61.88 33.05
C THR A 117 30.84 61.57 32.68
N ILE A 118 31.06 61.04 31.48
CA ILE A 118 32.39 61.04 30.87
C ILE A 118 32.77 62.52 30.72
N VAL A 119 34.00 62.86 31.10
CA VAL A 119 34.52 64.22 30.91
C VAL A 119 34.71 64.41 29.41
N ASP A 120 34.10 65.44 28.82
CA ASP A 120 34.27 65.75 27.40
C ASP A 120 35.76 65.82 27.05
N PRO A 121 36.27 64.94 26.16
CA PRO A 121 37.68 64.95 25.76
C PRO A 121 38.00 66.07 24.76
N ASN A 122 36.99 66.83 24.34
CA ASN A 122 37.06 67.83 23.28
C ASN A 122 37.88 69.04 23.74
N ILE A 123 39.10 69.15 23.22
CA ILE A 123 39.96 70.31 23.46
C ILE A 123 39.49 71.48 22.59
N TYR A 124 38.72 72.38 23.18
CA TYR A 124 38.32 73.63 22.55
C TYR A 124 39.54 74.55 22.36
N THR A 125 39.90 74.77 21.10
CA THR A 125 40.96 75.70 20.68
C THR A 125 40.35 76.87 19.93
N LYS A 126 41.14 77.65 19.21
CA LYS A 126 40.65 78.68 18.30
C LYS A 126 41.24 78.50 16.91
N TYR A 127 40.46 78.83 15.88
CA TYR A 127 40.98 79.11 14.54
C TYR A 127 41.89 80.36 14.58
N SER A 128 42.67 80.58 13.52
CA SER A 128 43.54 81.75 13.33
C SER A 128 42.83 83.08 13.61
N ASP A 129 41.54 83.13 13.26
CA ASP A 129 40.71 84.33 13.24
C ASP A 129 39.85 84.47 14.51
N GLY A 130 40.06 83.58 15.49
CA GLY A 130 39.59 83.74 16.88
C GLY A 130 38.28 83.05 17.26
N GLN A 131 37.55 82.49 16.30
CA GLN A 131 36.39 81.61 16.55
C GLN A 131 36.81 80.29 17.22
N PRO A 132 35.94 79.65 18.02
CA PRO A 132 36.25 78.40 18.71
C PRO A 132 36.32 77.20 17.74
N ARG A 133 37.37 76.38 17.86
CA ARG A 133 37.55 75.13 17.10
C ARG A 133 37.44 73.92 18.03
N ILE A 134 36.58 72.97 17.68
CA ILE A 134 36.58 71.63 18.26
C ILE A 134 37.65 70.80 17.54
N ILE A 135 38.65 70.31 18.28
CA ILE A 135 39.58 69.31 17.76
C ILE A 135 38.94 67.93 17.92
N LYS A 136 38.45 67.37 16.81
CA LYS A 136 38.12 65.94 16.70
C LYS A 136 39.41 65.11 16.81
N PRO A 137 39.37 63.86 17.35
CA PRO A 137 40.50 62.95 17.23
C PRO A 137 40.82 62.66 15.75
N GLU A 138 42.07 62.29 15.47
CA GLU A 138 42.47 61.84 14.13
C GLU A 138 41.76 60.51 13.79
N ILE A 139 41.28 60.39 12.55
CA ILE A 139 40.66 59.15 12.06
C ILE A 139 41.75 58.14 11.74
N ASN A 140 41.64 56.93 12.30
CA ASN A 140 42.54 55.82 11.98
C ASN A 140 41.98 55.08 10.77
N PRO A 141 42.67 55.01 9.62
CA PRO A 141 42.28 54.13 8.53
C PRO A 141 42.54 52.69 8.96
N ILE A 142 41.46 51.94 9.17
CA ILE A 142 41.45 50.53 9.55
C ILE A 142 40.61 49.81 8.50
N TYR A 143 41.06 48.62 8.07
CA TYR A 143 40.22 47.72 7.28
C TYR A 143 39.23 47.06 8.24
N ASP A 144 37.96 47.44 8.14
CA ASP A 144 36.87 46.92 8.97
C ASP A 144 36.39 45.54 8.48
N SER A 145 35.37 44.98 9.14
CA SER A 145 34.93 43.60 8.88
C SER A 145 34.16 43.39 7.57
N ASP A 146 33.76 44.47 6.90
CA ASP A 146 33.04 44.49 5.62
C ASP A 146 33.58 45.68 4.81
N ASP A 147 34.66 45.41 4.07
CA ASP A 147 35.26 46.33 3.10
C ASP A 147 35.32 45.62 1.74
N SER A 148 35.33 46.39 0.64
CA SER A 148 35.26 45.87 -0.73
C SER A 148 36.53 45.15 -1.20
N ASP A 149 37.60 45.17 -0.40
CA ASP A 149 38.82 44.37 -0.58
C ASP A 149 39.20 43.66 0.72
N VAL A 150 39.83 42.49 0.59
CA VAL A 150 40.19 41.59 1.70
C VAL A 150 41.72 41.47 1.76
N GLU A 151 42.32 41.16 2.92
CA GLU A 151 43.79 41.05 3.07
C GLU A 151 44.42 39.98 2.15
N THR A 152 44.74 40.38 0.92
CA THR A 152 45.27 39.51 -0.13
C THR A 152 46.76 39.25 0.10
N LYS A 153 47.05 38.08 0.70
CA LYS A 153 48.42 37.63 0.97
C LYS A 153 49.25 37.45 -0.31
N ASN A 154 48.60 37.19 -1.45
CA ASN A 154 49.24 37.09 -2.76
C ASN A 154 48.91 38.29 -3.67
N THR A 155 49.95 38.99 -4.14
CA THR A 155 49.85 40.28 -4.85
C THR A 155 49.67 40.19 -6.38
N ILE A 156 49.40 38.99 -6.92
CA ILE A 156 49.41 38.73 -8.38
C ILE A 156 48.26 39.35 -9.18
N GLY A 157 47.20 39.83 -8.52
CA GLY A 157 46.03 40.40 -9.19
C GLY A 157 45.26 39.39 -10.06
N ASN A 158 44.63 39.88 -11.12
CA ASN A 158 43.79 39.07 -12.02
C ASN A 158 44.58 38.53 -13.23
N ILE A 159 45.55 37.63 -12.96
CA ILE A 159 46.34 36.94 -14.00
C ILE A 159 46.10 35.42 -13.97
N PRO A 160 46.17 34.71 -15.11
CA PRO A 160 45.90 33.27 -15.15
C PRO A 160 46.98 32.48 -14.39
N LEU A 161 46.55 31.67 -13.42
CA LEU A 161 47.42 30.88 -12.53
C LEU A 161 48.34 29.88 -13.27
N SER A 162 48.00 29.52 -14.51
CA SER A 162 48.82 28.67 -15.40
C SER A 162 50.27 29.16 -15.54
N VAL A 163 50.51 30.47 -15.44
CA VAL A 163 51.85 31.08 -15.45
C VAL A 163 52.76 30.59 -14.30
N TYR A 164 52.17 29.99 -13.26
CA TYR A 164 52.89 29.45 -12.09
C TYR A 164 52.84 27.91 -11.98
N ASP A 165 52.27 27.17 -12.93
CA ASP A 165 52.10 25.71 -12.79
C ASP A 165 53.39 24.90 -12.95
N GLU A 166 54.38 25.45 -13.65
CA GLU A 166 55.75 24.93 -13.68
C GLU A 166 56.60 25.39 -12.46
N MET A 167 56.04 26.26 -11.58
CA MET A 167 56.76 26.91 -10.48
C MET A 167 56.39 26.31 -9.10
N PRO A 168 57.36 26.17 -8.18
CA PRO A 168 57.12 25.69 -6.82
C PRO A 168 56.47 26.73 -5.89
N HIS A 169 56.18 27.93 -6.41
CA HIS A 169 55.60 29.07 -5.71
C HIS A 169 54.59 29.78 -6.61
N ILE A 170 53.58 30.42 -6.02
CA ILE A 170 52.55 31.19 -6.73
C ILE A 170 52.67 32.63 -6.27
N GLY A 171 53.27 33.48 -7.09
CA GLY A 171 53.42 34.90 -6.76
C GLY A 171 54.31 35.22 -5.55
N TYR A 172 54.11 36.41 -5.00
CA TYR A 172 54.93 37.03 -3.97
C TYR A 172 54.05 37.81 -2.98
N ASP A 173 54.48 37.88 -1.72
CA ASP A 173 53.84 38.75 -0.73
C ASP A 173 54.24 40.22 -0.92
N ILE A 174 53.57 41.12 -0.19
CA ILE A 174 53.78 42.58 -0.22
C ILE A 174 55.24 42.97 0.09
N ASN A 175 56.00 42.10 0.77
CA ASN A 175 57.41 42.32 1.13
C ASN A 175 58.39 41.66 0.13
N GLY A 176 57.92 41.09 -0.98
CA GLY A 176 58.74 40.48 -2.03
C GLY A 176 59.24 39.07 -1.71
N LYS A 177 58.63 38.36 -0.76
CA LYS A 177 58.96 36.96 -0.43
C LYS A 177 58.07 36.01 -1.23
N ARG A 178 58.63 34.87 -1.68
CA ARG A 178 57.91 33.84 -2.44
C ARG A 178 56.88 33.11 -1.59
N ILE A 179 55.68 32.97 -2.12
CA ILE A 179 54.59 32.19 -1.50
C ILE A 179 54.67 30.77 -2.07
N MET A 180 55.27 29.85 -1.30
CA MET A 180 55.43 28.46 -1.70
C MET A 180 54.07 27.76 -1.80
N ARG A 181 53.88 26.89 -2.79
CA ARG A 181 52.69 26.01 -2.84
C ARG A 181 52.64 25.13 -1.58
N PRO A 182 51.44 24.80 -1.04
CA PRO A 182 51.31 23.79 -0.01
C PRO A 182 51.78 22.42 -0.54
N ALA A 183 52.01 21.47 0.37
CA ALA A 183 52.33 20.11 -0.03
C ALA A 183 51.17 19.53 -0.84
N LYS A 184 51.43 19.13 -2.09
CA LYS A 184 50.43 18.39 -2.90
C LYS A 184 50.10 17.08 -2.17
N GLY A 185 48.81 16.78 -2.02
CA GLY A 185 48.32 15.52 -1.46
C GLY A 185 48.83 14.31 -2.25
N SER A 186 48.65 13.12 -1.70
CA SER A 186 48.97 11.87 -2.37
C SER A 186 48.24 11.77 -3.72
N ALA A 187 48.79 10.98 -4.65
CA ALA A 187 48.10 10.65 -5.89
C ALA A 187 46.80 9.86 -5.67
N LEU A 188 46.60 9.30 -4.46
CA LEU A 188 45.33 8.73 -4.02
C LEU A 188 44.34 9.80 -3.58
N ASP A 189 44.80 10.84 -2.89
CA ASP A 189 43.94 11.90 -2.34
C ASP A 189 43.34 12.73 -3.49
N GLN A 190 44.18 13.13 -4.45
CA GLN A 190 43.76 13.80 -5.70
C GLN A 190 42.81 12.95 -6.56
N LEU A 191 42.85 11.62 -6.41
CA LEU A 191 41.95 10.70 -7.11
C LEU A 191 40.61 10.57 -6.35
N LEU A 192 40.64 10.51 -5.02
CA LEU A 192 39.43 10.55 -4.19
C LEU A 192 38.66 11.86 -4.39
N GLU A 193 39.35 13.00 -4.37
CA GLU A 193 38.79 14.34 -4.69
C GLU A 193 38.15 14.42 -6.09
N SER A 194 38.48 13.49 -7.00
CA SER A 194 37.89 13.40 -8.35
C SER A 194 36.74 12.40 -8.49
N ILE A 195 36.46 11.61 -7.45
CA ILE A 195 35.35 10.64 -7.37
C ILE A 195 34.28 11.18 -6.42
N ASP A 196 34.67 11.47 -5.19
CA ASP A 196 33.83 12.07 -4.15
C ASP A 196 34.30 13.52 -3.95
N LEU A 197 33.62 14.46 -4.63
CA LEU A 197 33.95 15.89 -4.60
C LEU A 197 33.81 16.46 -3.16
N PRO A 198 34.72 17.33 -2.69
CA PRO A 198 34.55 18.03 -1.42
C PRO A 198 33.24 18.82 -1.34
N GLU A 199 32.64 18.87 -0.15
CA GLU A 199 31.28 19.41 0.06
C GLU A 199 31.09 20.87 -0.37
N GLY A 200 32.12 21.72 -0.17
CA GLY A 200 32.16 23.10 -0.65
C GLY A 200 32.93 23.32 -1.97
N TRP A 201 33.15 22.29 -2.79
CA TRP A 201 33.99 22.38 -3.99
C TRP A 201 33.42 23.32 -5.07
N THR A 202 34.22 24.30 -5.49
CA THR A 202 33.80 25.32 -6.47
C THR A 202 34.33 25.10 -7.89
N GLY A 203 35.29 24.20 -8.08
CA GLY A 203 35.99 23.99 -9.35
C GLY A 203 37.03 25.04 -9.74
N LEU A 204 37.16 26.16 -9.01
CA LEU A 204 38.27 27.11 -9.18
C LEU A 204 39.41 26.84 -8.18
N LEU A 205 40.59 27.42 -8.46
CA LEU A 205 41.78 27.33 -7.62
C LEU A 205 41.94 28.60 -6.77
N ASP A 206 42.33 28.46 -5.51
CA ASP A 206 42.64 29.60 -4.64
C ASP A 206 43.91 30.34 -5.11
N LYS A 207 43.82 31.67 -5.16
CA LYS A 207 44.91 32.58 -5.55
C LYS A 207 46.10 32.54 -4.59
N ASN A 208 45.90 32.19 -3.31
CA ASN A 208 46.94 32.20 -2.29
C ASN A 208 47.75 30.91 -2.25
N THR A 209 47.11 29.75 -2.44
CA THR A 209 47.70 28.42 -2.26
C THR A 209 47.73 27.55 -3.52
N GLY A 210 46.77 27.73 -4.44
CA GLY A 210 46.66 26.93 -5.67
C GLY A 210 46.21 25.48 -5.47
N SER A 211 45.55 25.14 -4.35
CA SER A 211 44.61 24.01 -4.25
C SER A 211 43.23 24.43 -4.76
N SER A 212 42.25 23.52 -4.79
CA SER A 212 40.84 23.92 -4.97
C SER A 212 40.43 24.94 -3.92
N LEU A 213 39.65 25.93 -4.33
CA LEU A 213 38.95 26.82 -3.43
C LEU A 213 37.66 26.12 -2.99
N ASN A 214 37.51 25.95 -1.68
CA ASN A 214 36.32 25.37 -1.07
C ASN A 214 35.60 26.46 -0.28
N ILE A 215 34.27 26.53 -0.42
CA ILE A 215 33.38 27.41 0.36
C ILE A 215 33.17 26.79 1.77
N THR A 216 33.00 27.62 2.79
CA THR A 216 32.69 27.18 4.17
C THR A 216 31.22 26.77 4.33
N GLU A 217 30.91 26.00 5.38
CA GLU A 217 29.54 25.58 5.70
C GLU A 217 28.62 26.80 5.91
N GLU A 218 29.10 27.84 6.60
CA GLU A 218 28.35 29.09 6.86
C GLU A 218 28.02 29.86 5.56
N GLU A 219 28.97 29.97 4.63
CA GLU A 219 28.75 30.58 3.32
C GLU A 219 27.80 29.75 2.43
N LEU A 220 27.89 28.41 2.48
CA LEU A 220 26.96 27.53 1.76
C LEU A 220 25.52 27.67 2.30
N GLU A 221 25.36 27.71 3.63
CA GLU A 221 24.05 27.96 4.25
C GLU A 221 23.51 29.34 3.85
N LEU A 222 24.33 30.39 3.89
CA LEU A 222 23.98 31.75 3.48
C LEU A 222 23.53 31.83 2.01
N ILE A 223 24.28 31.22 1.08
CA ILE A 223 23.88 31.11 -0.33
C ILE A 223 22.54 30.38 -0.46
N SER A 224 22.32 29.31 0.33
CA SER A 224 21.07 28.56 0.30
C SER A 224 19.89 29.33 0.91
N LYS A 225 20.12 30.18 1.92
CA LYS A 225 19.12 31.09 2.49
C LYS A 225 18.71 32.13 1.45
N ILE A 226 19.69 32.78 0.80
CA ILE A 226 19.46 33.76 -0.27
C ILE A 226 18.65 33.14 -1.42
N GLN A 227 19.03 31.97 -1.95
CA GLN A 227 18.29 31.30 -3.03
C GLN A 227 16.84 30.95 -2.69
N LYS A 228 16.52 30.80 -1.41
CA LYS A 228 15.17 30.46 -0.91
C LYS A 228 14.41 31.67 -0.38
N ASN A 229 14.96 32.89 -0.51
CA ASN A 229 14.45 34.13 0.09
C ASN A 229 14.18 34.00 1.61
N GLN A 230 15.06 33.29 2.32
CA GLN A 230 15.01 33.13 3.78
C GLN A 230 15.83 34.23 4.47
N GLN A 231 15.50 34.55 5.73
CA GLN A 231 16.26 35.48 6.56
C GLN A 231 17.76 35.12 6.57
N THR A 232 18.61 36.09 6.26
CA THR A 232 20.07 35.90 6.20
C THR A 232 20.72 36.17 7.56
N ASP A 233 20.37 37.29 8.20
CA ASP A 233 20.70 37.59 9.60
C ASP A 233 19.63 37.02 10.54
N ASP A 234 19.98 35.98 11.29
CA ASP A 234 19.08 35.30 12.23
C ASP A 234 18.78 36.13 13.51
N ASN A 235 19.38 37.32 13.66
CA ASN A 235 19.15 38.20 14.82
C ASN A 235 17.98 39.19 14.60
N VAL A 236 17.45 39.33 13.39
CA VAL A 236 16.37 40.26 13.04
C VAL A 236 15.00 39.57 13.11
N ASP A 237 14.07 40.12 13.90
CA ASP A 237 12.67 39.68 13.89
C ASP A 237 11.96 40.27 12.66
N PRO A 238 11.46 39.46 11.70
CA PRO A 238 10.71 39.98 10.55
C PRO A 238 9.39 40.67 10.90
N TYR A 239 8.90 40.56 12.15
CA TYR A 239 7.60 41.06 12.58
C TYR A 239 7.68 41.94 13.84
N GLU A 240 8.74 42.76 13.97
CA GLU A 240 8.87 43.73 15.06
C GLU A 240 7.60 44.60 15.24
N PRO A 241 7.01 44.68 16.45
CA PRO A 241 5.87 45.55 16.72
C PRO A 241 6.22 47.03 16.49
N LEU A 242 5.42 47.73 15.70
CA LEU A 242 5.65 49.14 15.36
C LEU A 242 5.73 50.01 16.64
N ILE A 243 6.92 50.54 16.92
CA ILE A 243 7.16 51.39 18.08
C ILE A 243 6.78 52.84 17.75
N ASP A 244 5.68 53.30 18.33
CA ASP A 244 5.17 54.68 18.28
C ASP A 244 6.11 55.69 19.01
N TRP A 245 7.35 55.84 18.53
CA TRP A 245 8.37 56.70 19.15
C TRP A 245 8.10 58.19 18.95
N PHE A 246 7.40 58.56 17.87
CA PHE A 246 7.07 59.95 17.52
C PHE A 246 5.68 60.36 18.05
N THR A 247 4.66 59.62 17.66
CA THR A 247 3.22 59.77 17.99
C THR A 247 2.91 59.74 19.49
N ARG A 248 3.79 59.14 20.31
CA ARG A 248 3.72 59.19 21.79
C ARG A 248 3.81 60.62 22.37
N HIS A 249 4.26 61.60 21.59
CA HIS A 249 4.34 63.01 22.00
C HIS A 249 3.22 63.83 21.32
N GLU A 250 2.09 64.02 22.04
CA GLU A 250 0.95 64.79 21.53
C GLU A 250 1.28 66.29 21.31
N GLU A 251 0.95 66.82 20.13
CA GLU A 251 1.18 68.23 19.79
C GLU A 251 0.13 69.17 20.40
N VAL A 252 0.59 70.15 21.20
CA VAL A 252 -0.29 71.10 21.92
C VAL A 252 -0.72 72.31 21.05
N MET A 253 -0.03 72.56 19.92
CA MET A 253 -0.36 73.62 18.97
C MET A 253 -0.34 73.08 17.53
N PRO A 254 -1.17 73.60 16.61
CA PRO A 254 -1.13 73.16 15.22
C PRO A 254 0.18 73.58 14.55
N LEU A 255 0.76 72.69 13.74
CA LEU A 255 2.01 72.86 12.99
C LEU A 255 2.16 74.17 12.18
N THR A 256 1.06 74.87 11.86
CA THR A 256 1.12 76.12 11.09
C THR A 256 0.22 77.22 11.66
N ALA A 257 0.78 78.41 11.83
CA ALA A 257 0.08 79.61 12.32
C ALA A 257 -0.62 80.41 11.19
N ILE A 258 -1.14 79.74 10.16
CA ILE A 258 -1.71 80.40 8.97
C ILE A 258 -3.06 81.07 9.32
N PRO A 259 -3.23 82.40 9.11
CA PRO A 259 -4.48 83.09 9.41
C PRO A 259 -5.68 82.58 8.60
N GLU A 260 -6.79 82.30 9.28
CA GLU A 260 -8.03 81.74 8.71
C GLU A 260 -8.60 82.60 7.55
N PRO A 261 -8.69 82.07 6.32
CA PRO A 261 -9.26 82.81 5.20
C PRO A 261 -10.77 83.02 5.36
N LYS A 262 -11.28 84.23 5.11
CA LYS A 262 -12.70 84.65 5.28
C LYS A 262 -13.76 83.71 4.66
N ARG A 263 -13.38 82.85 3.69
CA ARG A 263 -14.23 81.76 3.15
C ARG A 263 -14.58 80.65 4.16
N ARG A 264 -13.94 80.59 5.33
CA ARG A 264 -14.30 79.69 6.45
C ARG A 264 -15.50 80.22 7.25
N PHE A 265 -15.72 81.55 7.27
CA PHE A 265 -16.78 82.20 8.07
C PHE A 265 -17.97 82.73 7.25
N VAL A 266 -17.82 82.89 5.93
CA VAL A 266 -18.84 83.42 5.02
C VAL A 266 -19.40 82.28 4.16
N PRO A 267 -20.73 82.18 3.93
CA PRO A 267 -21.33 81.13 3.10
C PRO A 267 -20.63 80.93 1.74
N SER A 268 -20.52 79.66 1.34
CA SER A 268 -19.59 79.26 0.28
C SER A 268 -19.98 79.81 -1.09
N LYS A 269 -19.11 80.64 -1.67
CA LYS A 269 -19.29 81.13 -3.05
C LYS A 269 -19.22 80.02 -4.10
N HIS A 270 -18.58 78.88 -3.80
CA HIS A 270 -18.57 77.70 -4.67
C HIS A 270 -19.87 76.91 -4.58
N GLU A 271 -20.45 76.80 -3.38
CA GLU A 271 -21.79 76.27 -3.17
C GLU A 271 -22.83 77.13 -3.90
N ALA A 272 -22.81 78.46 -3.75
CA ALA A 272 -23.71 79.37 -4.46
C ALA A 272 -23.61 79.20 -5.99
N LYS A 273 -22.40 79.07 -6.55
CA LYS A 273 -22.20 78.73 -7.98
C LYS A 273 -22.78 77.36 -8.34
N ARG A 274 -22.60 76.33 -7.50
CA ARG A 274 -23.13 74.97 -7.69
C ARG A 274 -24.66 74.95 -7.63
N VAL A 275 -25.27 75.63 -6.66
CA VAL A 275 -26.72 75.82 -6.54
C VAL A 275 -27.26 76.50 -7.79
N MET A 276 -26.63 77.57 -8.29
CA MET A 276 -27.08 78.21 -9.54
C MET A 276 -26.92 77.33 -10.78
N LYS A 277 -25.89 76.47 -10.85
CA LYS A 277 -25.76 75.44 -11.91
C LYS A 277 -26.89 74.40 -11.83
N ILE A 278 -27.20 73.93 -10.63
CA ILE A 278 -28.30 72.97 -10.38
C ILE A 278 -29.66 73.60 -10.69
N VAL A 279 -29.92 74.83 -10.25
CA VAL A 279 -31.15 75.58 -10.57
C VAL A 279 -31.32 75.78 -12.07
N LYS A 280 -30.23 76.04 -12.81
CA LYS A 280 -30.28 76.06 -14.28
C LYS A 280 -30.67 74.68 -14.84
N ALA A 281 -29.98 73.62 -14.41
CA ALA A 281 -30.24 72.25 -14.90
C ALA A 281 -31.65 71.72 -14.54
N ILE A 282 -32.24 72.14 -13.41
CA ILE A 282 -33.63 71.84 -13.05
C ILE A 282 -34.62 72.58 -13.96
N ARG A 283 -34.37 73.86 -14.29
CA ARG A 283 -35.19 74.61 -15.27
C ARG A 283 -35.09 74.02 -16.68
N GLU A 284 -33.92 73.49 -17.04
CA GLU A 284 -33.66 72.78 -18.29
C GLU A 284 -34.13 71.30 -18.26
N GLY A 285 -34.82 70.87 -17.21
CA GLY A 285 -35.40 69.52 -17.07
C GLY A 285 -34.40 68.38 -16.83
N ARG A 286 -33.09 68.61 -16.96
CA ARG A 286 -32.04 67.58 -16.86
C ARG A 286 -31.78 67.08 -15.44
N ILE A 287 -32.27 67.77 -14.42
CA ILE A 287 -32.26 67.31 -13.03
C ILE A 287 -33.70 67.28 -12.51
N ILE A 288 -34.18 66.09 -12.17
CA ILE A 288 -35.49 65.90 -11.53
C ILE A 288 -35.41 66.39 -10.07
N PRO A 289 -36.35 67.23 -9.58
CA PRO A 289 -36.35 67.68 -8.19
C PRO A 289 -36.46 66.50 -7.19
N PRO A 290 -35.81 66.58 -6.02
CA PRO A 290 -35.73 65.45 -5.08
C PRO A 290 -37.08 64.97 -4.51
N LYS A 291 -38.14 65.80 -4.54
CA LYS A 291 -39.51 65.35 -4.24
C LYS A 291 -40.03 64.39 -5.30
N LYS A 292 -39.93 64.77 -6.58
CA LYS A 292 -40.31 63.92 -7.71
C LYS A 292 -39.48 62.64 -7.83
N LEU A 293 -38.20 62.67 -7.41
CA LEU A 293 -37.37 61.46 -7.32
C LEU A 293 -37.84 60.50 -6.21
N LYS A 294 -38.43 60.99 -5.11
CA LYS A 294 -39.11 60.11 -4.15
C LYS A 294 -40.42 59.55 -4.70
N GLU A 295 -41.25 60.41 -5.29
CA GLU A 295 -42.51 60.01 -5.95
C GLU A 295 -42.31 59.03 -7.11
N ALA A 296 -41.14 59.01 -7.74
CA ALA A 296 -40.72 58.01 -8.73
C ALA A 296 -40.24 56.71 -8.07
N ARG A 297 -39.27 56.79 -7.14
CA ARG A 297 -38.76 55.61 -6.42
C ARG A 297 -39.79 54.88 -5.58
N GLU A 298 -40.85 55.56 -5.14
CA GLU A 298 -41.99 54.96 -4.42
C GLU A 298 -42.94 54.19 -5.37
N LYS A 299 -42.86 54.42 -6.69
CA LYS A 299 -43.56 53.64 -7.73
C LYS A 299 -42.68 52.54 -8.28
N GLU A 300 -41.43 52.83 -8.59
CA GLU A 300 -40.42 51.83 -9.00
C GLU A 300 -40.36 50.69 -7.98
N LYS A 301 -40.33 51.01 -6.68
CA LYS A 301 -40.38 50.01 -5.59
C LYS A 301 -41.70 49.24 -5.41
N ALA A 302 -42.77 49.65 -6.09
CA ALA A 302 -44.03 48.93 -6.14
C ALA A 302 -44.16 48.07 -7.42
N GLU A 303 -43.25 48.27 -8.37
CA GLU A 303 -43.12 47.50 -9.61
C GLU A 303 -41.96 46.47 -9.50
N ASP A 304 -40.94 46.76 -8.69
CA ASP A 304 -39.96 45.81 -8.16
C ASP A 304 -40.67 44.52 -7.68
N PHE A 305 -40.29 43.37 -8.25
CA PHE A 305 -40.84 42.03 -8.00
C PHE A 305 -42.29 41.75 -8.47
N HIS A 306 -42.94 42.67 -9.20
CA HIS A 306 -44.28 42.42 -9.79
C HIS A 306 -44.24 42.08 -11.29
N PHE A 307 -43.47 41.04 -11.64
CA PHE A 307 -43.48 40.40 -12.96
C PHE A 307 -43.40 38.88 -12.83
N ASP A 308 -43.96 38.16 -13.81
CA ASP A 308 -43.74 36.71 -13.95
C ASP A 308 -42.40 36.48 -14.66
N LEU A 309 -41.55 35.64 -14.06
CA LEU A 309 -40.23 35.27 -14.58
C LEU A 309 -40.30 34.04 -15.51
N TRP A 310 -41.34 33.21 -15.41
CA TRP A 310 -41.37 31.88 -16.01
C TRP A 310 -42.26 31.82 -17.26
N GLY A 311 -43.47 32.39 -17.24
CA GLY A 311 -44.35 32.43 -18.41
C GLY A 311 -44.55 31.06 -19.09
N ASP A 312 -44.28 31.00 -20.39
CA ASP A 312 -44.33 29.76 -21.21
C ASP A 312 -42.93 29.14 -21.44
N SER A 313 -42.05 29.10 -20.43
CA SER A 313 -40.70 28.54 -20.57
C SER A 313 -40.71 27.02 -20.87
N PRO A 314 -40.06 26.53 -21.94
CA PRO A 314 -39.89 25.09 -22.18
C PRO A 314 -38.93 24.43 -21.18
N GLU A 315 -39.01 23.11 -21.05
CA GLU A 315 -38.37 22.35 -19.97
C GLU A 315 -36.83 22.44 -19.94
N GLU A 316 -36.27 22.55 -18.72
CA GLU A 316 -34.81 22.65 -18.49
C GLU A 316 -34.05 21.41 -18.98
N VAL A 317 -32.97 21.63 -19.76
CA VAL A 317 -32.03 20.58 -20.16
C VAL A 317 -31.14 20.19 -18.97
N GLU A 318 -31.32 18.97 -18.45
CA GLU A 318 -30.50 18.44 -17.34
C GLU A 318 -29.06 18.14 -17.76
N HIS A 319 -28.20 19.16 -17.75
CA HIS A 319 -26.77 19.02 -18.05
C HIS A 319 -26.02 18.25 -16.96
N VAL A 320 -25.02 17.45 -17.37
CA VAL A 320 -24.32 16.46 -16.53
C VAL A 320 -23.66 17.08 -15.28
N MET A 321 -23.17 18.32 -15.39
CA MET A 321 -22.55 19.10 -14.31
C MET A 321 -23.57 19.53 -13.24
N ASN A 322 -24.83 19.78 -13.61
CA ASN A 322 -25.87 20.29 -12.73
C ASN A 322 -26.65 19.15 -12.05
N LEU A 323 -25.95 18.32 -11.27
CA LEU A 323 -26.59 17.23 -10.52
C LEU A 323 -27.46 17.80 -9.39
N ARG A 324 -28.76 17.98 -9.70
CA ARG A 324 -29.81 18.47 -8.80
C ARG A 324 -29.84 17.63 -7.50
N ALA A 325 -29.96 18.31 -6.36
CA ALA A 325 -30.03 17.62 -5.07
C ALA A 325 -31.30 16.74 -4.97
N PRO A 326 -31.24 15.57 -4.30
CA PRO A 326 -32.41 14.70 -4.16
C PRO A 326 -33.52 15.41 -3.37
N LYS A 327 -34.74 15.35 -3.92
CA LYS A 327 -35.96 15.81 -3.24
C LYS A 327 -36.20 14.91 -2.02
N LEU A 328 -36.72 15.49 -0.94
CA LEU A 328 -37.18 14.72 0.23
C LEU A 328 -38.28 13.74 -0.21
N ALA A 329 -38.32 12.56 0.42
CA ALA A 329 -39.41 11.62 0.22
C ALA A 329 -40.76 12.23 0.68
N PRO A 330 -41.90 11.85 0.07
CA PRO A 330 -43.21 12.22 0.60
C PRO A 330 -43.42 11.55 1.97
N PRO A 331 -44.03 12.24 2.96
CA PRO A 331 -44.29 11.68 4.28
C PRO A 331 -45.04 10.35 4.23
N THR A 332 -44.58 9.40 5.04
CA THR A 332 -45.14 8.04 5.09
C THR A 332 -46.21 7.88 6.18
N ASN A 333 -46.89 6.73 6.22
CA ASN A 333 -47.87 6.42 7.26
C ASN A 333 -47.25 6.28 8.67
N GLU A 334 -45.93 6.07 8.73
CA GLU A 334 -45.13 5.96 9.96
C GLU A 334 -44.91 7.31 10.66
N GLU A 335 -44.82 8.39 9.86
CA GLU A 335 -44.72 9.79 10.30
C GLU A 335 -46.08 10.39 10.71
N SER A 336 -47.17 9.64 10.54
CA SER A 336 -48.48 10.08 10.98
C SER A 336 -48.55 10.14 12.51
N TYR A 337 -49.33 11.07 13.06
CA TYR A 337 -49.51 11.19 14.51
C TYR A 337 -50.26 10.00 15.15
N ASN A 338 -50.81 9.09 14.34
CA ASN A 338 -51.58 7.94 14.78
C ASN A 338 -51.28 6.73 13.87
N PRO A 339 -50.05 6.20 13.91
CA PRO A 339 -49.65 5.11 13.05
C PRO A 339 -50.31 3.78 13.50
N PRO A 340 -50.40 2.78 12.60
CA PRO A 340 -50.60 1.40 12.99
C PRO A 340 -49.63 0.98 14.11
N GLU A 341 -50.10 0.14 15.03
CA GLU A 341 -49.27 -0.28 16.17
C GLU A 341 -48.09 -1.19 15.80
N GLU A 342 -48.10 -1.75 14.60
CA GLU A 342 -46.95 -2.44 13.98
C GLU A 342 -45.71 -1.56 13.82
N TYR A 343 -45.87 -0.22 13.81
CA TYR A 343 -44.77 0.74 13.73
C TYR A 343 -44.32 1.28 15.10
N LEU A 344 -44.98 0.89 16.21
CA LEU A 344 -44.58 1.36 17.53
C LEU A 344 -43.39 0.56 18.05
N LEU A 345 -42.27 1.27 18.23
CA LEU A 345 -40.98 0.71 18.61
C LEU A 345 -41.03 0.07 20.01
N ASN A 346 -40.61 -1.21 20.10
CA ASN A 346 -40.59 -1.96 21.36
C ASN A 346 -39.60 -1.32 22.36
N ASP A 347 -39.78 -1.53 23.66
CA ASP A 347 -38.92 -0.89 24.67
C ASP A 347 -37.44 -1.32 24.57
N ASN A 348 -37.15 -2.52 24.03
CA ASN A 348 -35.77 -2.95 23.72
C ASN A 348 -35.21 -2.18 22.51
N GLU A 349 -35.96 -2.14 21.40
CA GLU A 349 -35.58 -1.44 20.16
C GLU A 349 -35.43 0.07 20.37
N ARG A 350 -36.24 0.66 21.26
CA ARG A 350 -36.09 2.06 21.68
C ARG A 350 -34.77 2.26 22.41
N LYS A 351 -34.37 1.33 23.27
CA LYS A 351 -33.07 1.40 23.94
C LYS A 351 -31.91 1.27 22.93
N GLU A 352 -32.03 0.38 21.95
CA GLU A 352 -31.04 0.25 20.86
C GLU A 352 -30.97 1.53 19.99
N TRP A 353 -32.11 2.20 19.77
CA TRP A 353 -32.16 3.51 19.10
C TRP A 353 -31.58 4.65 19.95
N GLU A 354 -31.78 4.63 21.27
CA GLU A 354 -31.19 5.60 22.21
C GLU A 354 -29.67 5.39 22.36
N ASP A 355 -29.21 4.13 22.39
CA ASP A 355 -27.79 3.74 22.49
C ASP A 355 -26.99 3.99 21.20
N THR A 356 -27.62 4.12 20.02
CA THR A 356 -26.94 4.36 18.72
C THR A 356 -26.71 5.85 18.42
N GLU A 357 -25.58 6.17 17.78
CA GLU A 357 -25.20 7.54 17.40
C GLU A 357 -26.17 8.19 16.40
N PRO A 358 -26.58 9.46 16.59
CA PRO A 358 -27.60 10.11 15.74
C PRO A 358 -27.36 10.11 14.22
N SER A 359 -26.11 10.01 13.77
CA SER A 359 -25.75 9.97 12.34
C SER A 359 -25.85 8.58 11.70
N GLU A 360 -25.93 7.51 12.49
CA GLU A 360 -26.04 6.13 11.99
C GLU A 360 -27.46 5.55 12.14
N ARG A 361 -28.41 6.33 12.68
CA ARG A 361 -29.81 5.91 12.86
C ARG A 361 -30.55 5.88 11.52
N ASP A 362 -31.26 4.78 11.25
CA ASP A 362 -32.18 4.67 10.11
C ASP A 362 -33.33 5.70 10.14
N LYS A 363 -33.65 6.25 11.32
CA LYS A 363 -34.74 7.21 11.55
C LYS A 363 -34.33 8.26 12.58
N ASN A 364 -34.51 9.53 12.22
CA ASN A 364 -34.23 10.68 13.10
C ASN A 364 -35.24 10.81 14.26
N TYR A 365 -36.43 10.22 14.13
CA TYR A 365 -37.52 10.30 15.10
C TYR A 365 -37.94 8.92 15.62
N ILE A 366 -38.53 8.88 16.81
CA ILE A 366 -39.26 7.71 17.33
C ILE A 366 -40.73 7.80 16.88
N PRO A 367 -41.31 6.79 16.21
CA PRO A 367 -42.74 6.78 15.87
C PRO A 367 -43.61 6.69 17.13
N GLN A 368 -44.61 7.58 17.25
CA GLN A 368 -45.45 7.74 18.45
C GLN A 368 -46.93 7.91 18.09
N LYS A 369 -47.82 7.28 18.88
CA LYS A 369 -49.26 7.19 18.59
C LYS A 369 -50.09 8.06 19.55
N TYR A 370 -50.67 9.12 19.01
CA TYR A 370 -51.51 10.09 19.72
C TYR A 370 -52.98 9.89 19.36
N SER A 371 -53.83 9.68 20.37
CA SER A 371 -55.26 9.42 20.17
C SER A 371 -56.06 10.61 19.60
N SER A 372 -55.48 11.80 19.55
CA SER A 372 -56.10 12.99 18.94
C SER A 372 -55.05 14.05 18.57
N LEU A 373 -55.29 14.80 17.50
CA LEU A 373 -54.37 15.83 16.99
C LEU A 373 -53.98 16.89 18.04
N ARG A 374 -54.87 17.20 19.01
CA ARG A 374 -54.60 18.12 20.12
C ARG A 374 -53.58 17.62 21.15
N GLN A 375 -53.15 16.37 21.07
CA GLN A 375 -52.14 15.76 21.96
C GLN A 375 -50.76 15.69 21.31
N VAL A 376 -50.64 16.04 20.03
CA VAL A 376 -49.37 16.02 19.29
C VAL A 376 -48.49 17.17 19.81
N PRO A 377 -47.27 16.89 20.30
CA PRO A 377 -46.34 17.93 20.77
C PRO A 377 -45.71 18.69 19.59
N GLY A 378 -45.10 19.84 19.89
CA GLY A 378 -44.18 20.47 18.96
C GLY A 378 -42.92 19.62 18.82
N TYR A 379 -42.61 19.17 17.61
CA TYR A 379 -41.43 18.33 17.35
C TYR A 379 -40.14 19.17 17.45
N GLN A 380 -39.35 18.90 18.49
CA GLN A 380 -38.21 19.74 18.90
C GLN A 380 -37.04 19.67 17.89
N GLU A 381 -36.80 18.51 17.29
CA GLU A 381 -35.69 18.30 16.36
C GLU A 381 -35.98 18.82 14.94
N SER A 382 -37.19 19.32 14.68
CA SER A 382 -37.58 19.91 13.39
C SER A 382 -36.66 21.02 12.89
N VAL A 383 -36.07 21.83 13.78
CA VAL A 383 -35.08 22.87 13.41
C VAL A 383 -33.75 22.22 13.03
N ARG A 384 -33.34 21.18 13.78
CA ARG A 384 -32.10 20.43 13.55
C ARG A 384 -32.14 19.71 12.21
N GLU A 385 -33.20 18.98 11.89
CA GLU A 385 -33.36 18.29 10.60
C GLU A 385 -33.28 19.27 9.41
N ARG A 386 -33.85 20.47 9.54
CA ARG A 386 -33.83 21.48 8.46
C ARG A 386 -32.45 22.13 8.32
N PHE A 387 -31.72 22.29 9.42
CA PHE A 387 -30.33 22.73 9.40
C PHE A 387 -29.41 21.66 8.78
N GLU A 388 -29.47 20.41 9.25
CA GLU A 388 -28.70 19.28 8.70
C GLU A 388 -29.01 19.07 7.22
N ARG A 389 -30.30 19.08 6.82
CA ARG A 389 -30.68 19.01 5.41
C ARG A 389 -30.16 20.19 4.57
N SER A 390 -29.92 21.36 5.17
CA SER A 390 -29.29 22.50 4.49
C SER A 390 -27.79 22.29 4.31
N LEU A 391 -27.09 21.72 5.30
CA LEU A 391 -25.69 21.30 5.16
C LEU A 391 -25.56 20.26 4.04
N ASP A 392 -26.47 19.28 3.98
CA ASP A 392 -26.56 18.28 2.90
C ASP A 392 -26.82 18.87 1.50
N LEU A 393 -27.22 20.13 1.38
CA LEU A 393 -27.39 20.77 0.06
C LEU A 393 -26.07 21.29 -0.50
N TYR A 394 -25.13 21.77 0.34
CA TYR A 394 -23.92 22.45 -0.13
C TYR A 394 -22.59 21.81 0.33
N LEU A 395 -22.55 21.08 1.45
CA LEU A 395 -21.34 20.37 1.91
C LEU A 395 -21.25 18.94 1.39
N ALA A 396 -22.38 18.25 1.22
CA ALA A 396 -22.37 16.83 0.85
C ALA A 396 -22.03 16.62 -0.64
N PRO A 397 -20.98 15.83 -0.99
CA PRO A 397 -20.59 15.60 -2.38
C PRO A 397 -21.63 14.76 -3.13
N ARG A 398 -22.11 15.28 -4.26
CA ARG A 398 -23.22 14.68 -5.03
C ARG A 398 -22.72 13.69 -6.07
N VAL A 399 -23.08 12.41 -5.92
CA VAL A 399 -22.62 11.32 -6.82
C VAL A 399 -23.80 10.61 -7.50
N ARG A 400 -23.76 10.47 -8.83
CA ARG A 400 -24.75 9.71 -9.61
C ARG A 400 -24.56 8.20 -9.39
N LYS A 401 -25.32 7.61 -8.47
CA LYS A 401 -25.24 6.17 -8.12
C LYS A 401 -26.35 5.37 -8.80
N ASN A 402 -25.98 4.48 -9.73
CA ASN A 402 -26.91 3.55 -10.37
C ASN A 402 -27.37 2.49 -9.36
N LYS A 403 -28.57 2.64 -8.79
CA LYS A 403 -29.17 1.64 -7.90
C LYS A 403 -29.66 0.45 -8.74
N LEU A 404 -29.10 -0.73 -8.51
CA LEU A 404 -29.48 -1.96 -9.21
C LEU A 404 -30.82 -2.46 -8.67
N ASN A 405 -31.92 -1.94 -9.26
CA ASN A 405 -33.28 -2.42 -9.02
C ASN A 405 -33.54 -3.70 -9.84
N ILE A 406 -32.75 -4.74 -9.57
CA ILE A 406 -32.81 -6.06 -10.23
C ILE A 406 -33.27 -7.10 -9.22
N ASP A 407 -33.95 -8.14 -9.69
CA ASP A 407 -34.29 -9.28 -8.84
C ASP A 407 -33.04 -10.12 -8.50
N PRO A 408 -32.99 -10.79 -7.33
CA PRO A 408 -31.84 -11.59 -6.94
C PRO A 408 -31.75 -12.92 -7.70
N GLU A 409 -32.79 -13.34 -8.44
CA GLU A 409 -32.81 -14.62 -9.15
C GLU A 409 -32.08 -14.52 -10.50
N SER A 410 -32.25 -13.42 -11.24
CA SER A 410 -31.53 -13.16 -12.51
C SER A 410 -30.02 -12.94 -12.34
N LEU A 411 -29.52 -12.82 -11.10
CA LEU A 411 -28.09 -12.84 -10.78
C LEU A 411 -27.50 -14.26 -10.81
N LEU A 412 -28.33 -15.30 -10.84
CA LEU A 412 -27.91 -16.69 -10.95
C LEU A 412 -27.74 -17.07 -12.44
N PRO A 413 -26.65 -17.77 -12.81
CA PRO A 413 -26.47 -18.22 -14.18
C PRO A 413 -27.46 -19.32 -14.55
N GLU A 414 -28.00 -19.27 -15.78
CA GLU A 414 -28.79 -20.35 -16.35
C GLU A 414 -27.95 -21.62 -16.49
N LEU A 415 -28.22 -22.63 -15.66
CA LEU A 415 -27.55 -23.92 -15.65
C LEU A 415 -28.58 -25.07 -15.74
N PRO A 416 -28.26 -26.18 -16.42
CA PRO A 416 -29.14 -27.37 -16.44
C PRO A 416 -29.45 -27.87 -15.03
N SER A 417 -30.65 -28.39 -14.81
CA SER A 417 -31.06 -28.78 -13.46
C SER A 417 -30.27 -30.01 -12.98
N PRO A 418 -29.89 -30.09 -11.69
CA PRO A 418 -29.26 -31.29 -11.14
C PRO A 418 -30.14 -32.56 -11.19
N LYS A 419 -31.40 -32.50 -11.64
CA LYS A 419 -32.21 -33.72 -11.85
C LYS A 419 -31.81 -34.43 -13.16
N ASP A 420 -31.41 -33.66 -14.16
CA ASP A 420 -31.12 -34.13 -15.52
C ASP A 420 -29.69 -34.67 -15.64
N LEU A 421 -28.79 -34.21 -14.75
CA LEU A 421 -27.37 -34.55 -14.70
C LEU A 421 -27.07 -35.78 -13.82
N ARG A 422 -28.01 -36.72 -13.70
CA ARG A 422 -27.84 -37.98 -12.95
C ARG A 422 -27.05 -39.03 -13.78
N PRO A 423 -26.31 -39.96 -13.15
CA PRO A 423 -26.20 -40.22 -11.71
C PRO A 423 -25.09 -39.44 -10.99
N PHE A 424 -25.30 -39.15 -9.69
CA PHE A 424 -24.29 -38.64 -8.76
C PHE A 424 -24.65 -39.03 -7.32
N PRO A 425 -23.69 -39.08 -6.38
CA PRO A 425 -24.00 -39.44 -4.99
C PRO A 425 -24.83 -38.38 -4.26
N ILE A 426 -25.77 -38.83 -3.41
CA ILE A 426 -26.66 -37.96 -2.63
C ILE A 426 -26.67 -38.25 -1.12
N ARG A 427 -26.28 -39.46 -0.71
CA ARG A 427 -26.36 -39.94 0.69
C ARG A 427 -25.19 -40.84 1.04
N CYS A 428 -24.87 -40.94 2.32
CA CYS A 428 -23.98 -42.00 2.82
C CYS A 428 -24.73 -43.35 2.78
N SER A 429 -24.03 -44.45 2.49
CA SER A 429 -24.61 -45.80 2.49
C SER A 429 -23.83 -46.81 3.36
N THR A 430 -22.50 -46.70 3.44
CA THR A 430 -21.69 -47.46 4.40
C THR A 430 -20.70 -46.53 5.12
N VAL A 431 -20.39 -46.88 6.36
CA VAL A 431 -19.41 -46.19 7.21
C VAL A 431 -18.39 -47.24 7.65
N TYR A 432 -17.13 -47.03 7.31
CA TYR A 432 -16.01 -47.87 7.71
C TYR A 432 -15.53 -47.37 9.08
N SER A 433 -15.93 -48.10 10.11
CA SER A 433 -15.67 -47.79 11.53
C SER A 433 -14.74 -48.83 12.13
N GLY A 434 -13.62 -48.38 12.72
CA GLY A 434 -12.66 -49.28 13.38
C GLY A 434 -11.30 -48.63 13.66
N HIS A 435 -10.94 -47.58 12.92
CA HIS A 435 -9.80 -46.72 13.24
C HIS A 435 -10.01 -45.96 14.55
N THR A 436 -8.91 -45.69 15.26
CA THR A 436 -8.88 -44.84 16.46
C THR A 436 -8.20 -43.49 16.22
N GLY A 437 -7.43 -43.36 15.14
CA GLY A 437 -6.82 -42.12 14.67
C GLY A 437 -7.67 -41.46 13.58
N ARG A 438 -7.35 -40.21 13.19
CA ARG A 438 -7.94 -39.60 11.98
C ARG A 438 -7.48 -40.38 10.75
N ILE A 439 -8.30 -40.47 9.71
CA ILE A 439 -7.90 -41.14 8.46
C ILE A 439 -7.35 -40.06 7.51
N ARG A 440 -6.05 -40.09 7.21
CA ARG A 440 -5.40 -39.07 6.36
C ARG A 440 -5.61 -39.30 4.89
N SER A 441 -5.60 -40.56 4.46
CA SER A 441 -5.66 -40.91 3.04
C SER A 441 -6.37 -42.24 2.81
N LEU A 442 -6.96 -42.36 1.62
CA LEU A 442 -7.64 -43.56 1.15
C LEU A 442 -7.24 -43.88 -0.29
N SER A 443 -7.41 -45.14 -0.68
CA SER A 443 -7.24 -45.57 -2.07
C SER A 443 -8.21 -46.69 -2.39
N ILE A 444 -8.94 -46.58 -3.51
CA ILE A 444 -9.73 -47.68 -4.07
C ILE A 444 -8.85 -48.50 -5.02
N ASP A 445 -8.98 -49.82 -4.99
CA ASP A 445 -8.22 -50.70 -5.88
C ASP A 445 -8.71 -50.64 -7.34
N PRO A 446 -7.91 -51.11 -8.33
CA PRO A 446 -8.30 -51.11 -9.73
C PRO A 446 -9.55 -51.93 -10.07
N SER A 447 -9.86 -52.98 -9.30
CA SER A 447 -11.08 -53.77 -9.49
C SER A 447 -12.32 -53.07 -8.95
N GLY A 448 -12.19 -52.17 -7.97
CA GLY A 448 -13.29 -51.43 -7.36
C GLY A 448 -14.03 -52.21 -6.28
N LEU A 449 -13.32 -53.08 -5.55
CA LEU A 449 -13.88 -53.94 -4.48
C LEU A 449 -13.25 -53.66 -3.11
N TRP A 450 -12.02 -53.13 -3.09
CA TRP A 450 -11.17 -53.04 -1.91
C TRP A 450 -10.74 -51.60 -1.65
N LEU A 451 -11.31 -50.99 -0.61
CA LEU A 451 -10.89 -49.68 -0.12
C LEU A 451 -9.73 -49.87 0.87
N ALA A 452 -8.59 -49.23 0.64
CA ALA A 452 -7.52 -49.10 1.62
C ALA A 452 -7.60 -47.74 2.34
N THR A 453 -7.34 -47.70 3.65
CA THR A 453 -7.29 -46.48 4.46
C THR A 453 -6.02 -46.43 5.31
N GLY A 454 -5.42 -45.25 5.44
CA GLY A 454 -4.26 -44.99 6.31
C GLY A 454 -4.58 -43.93 7.38
N SER A 455 -4.17 -44.18 8.62
CA SER A 455 -4.58 -43.39 9.78
C SER A 455 -3.42 -43.04 10.74
N ASP A 456 -3.63 -42.00 11.54
CA ASP A 456 -2.77 -41.63 12.68
C ASP A 456 -2.73 -42.69 13.80
N ASP A 457 -3.55 -43.75 13.76
CA ASP A 457 -3.41 -44.92 14.67
C ASP A 457 -2.31 -45.90 14.27
N GLY A 458 -1.47 -45.54 13.29
CA GLY A 458 -0.38 -46.37 12.78
C GLY A 458 -0.85 -47.56 11.93
N THR A 459 -2.17 -47.72 11.70
CA THR A 459 -2.70 -48.84 10.91
C THR A 459 -3.03 -48.47 9.48
N VAL A 460 -2.71 -49.38 8.57
CA VAL A 460 -3.36 -49.48 7.26
C VAL A 460 -4.39 -50.60 7.32
N ARG A 461 -5.60 -50.32 6.82
CA ARG A 461 -6.71 -51.28 6.80
C ARG A 461 -7.29 -51.37 5.40
N VAL A 462 -7.78 -52.56 5.04
CA VAL A 462 -8.50 -52.80 3.79
C VAL A 462 -9.91 -53.28 4.10
N TRP A 463 -10.88 -52.73 3.37
CA TRP A 463 -12.31 -52.91 3.59
C TRP A 463 -13.02 -53.38 2.32
N GLU A 464 -14.00 -54.27 2.51
CA GLU A 464 -14.98 -54.62 1.46
C GLU A 464 -15.99 -53.47 1.31
N ILE A 465 -16.08 -52.88 0.10
CA ILE A 465 -16.79 -51.60 -0.06
C ILE A 465 -18.31 -51.66 0.19
N LEU A 466 -18.97 -52.78 -0.13
CA LEU A 466 -20.43 -52.89 -0.06
C LEU A 466 -20.94 -53.17 1.36
N THR A 467 -20.12 -53.78 2.21
CA THR A 467 -20.50 -54.25 3.54
C THR A 467 -19.95 -53.36 4.67
N GLY A 468 -18.86 -52.63 4.41
CA GLY A 468 -18.12 -51.93 5.45
C GLY A 468 -17.19 -52.82 6.29
N ARG A 469 -17.02 -54.10 5.90
CA ARG A 469 -16.23 -55.08 6.64
C ARG A 469 -14.73 -54.84 6.51
N GLU A 470 -14.02 -54.77 7.64
CA GLU A 470 -12.56 -54.87 7.70
C GLU A 470 -12.13 -56.31 7.30
N VAL A 471 -11.27 -56.44 6.29
CA VAL A 471 -10.78 -57.74 5.79
C VAL A 471 -9.28 -57.95 6.00
N TYR A 472 -8.53 -56.86 6.15
CA TYR A 472 -7.09 -56.90 6.43
C TYR A 472 -6.67 -55.66 7.23
N LYS A 473 -5.71 -55.84 8.13
CA LYS A 473 -5.14 -54.81 8.99
C LYS A 473 -3.65 -55.07 9.16
N VAL A 474 -2.83 -54.04 9.01
CA VAL A 474 -1.41 -54.05 9.38
C VAL A 474 -1.08 -52.84 10.24
N GLN A 475 -0.33 -53.06 11.32
CA GLN A 475 0.23 -52.02 12.19
C GLN A 475 1.62 -51.69 11.65
N LEU A 476 1.86 -50.46 11.20
CA LEU A 476 3.17 -50.06 10.63
C LEU A 476 4.00 -49.28 11.65
N VAL A 477 3.43 -48.23 12.21
CA VAL A 477 3.99 -47.46 13.35
C VAL A 477 3.34 -47.97 14.63
N ASP A 478 4.14 -48.20 15.67
CA ASP A 478 3.68 -48.68 16.97
C ASP A 478 3.60 -47.48 17.94
N THR A 479 2.36 -47.00 18.16
CA THR A 479 2.05 -45.68 18.74
C THR A 479 2.35 -45.50 20.23
N GLU A 480 3.00 -46.49 20.85
CA GLU A 480 3.46 -46.44 22.24
C GLU A 480 4.95 -45.99 22.32
N GLU A 481 5.70 -46.07 21.23
CA GLU A 481 7.13 -45.70 21.17
C GLU A 481 7.36 -44.41 20.36
N ASP A 482 6.75 -44.26 19.18
CA ASP A 482 6.95 -43.10 18.29
C ASP A 482 5.74 -42.16 18.23
N SER A 483 6.00 -40.84 18.29
CA SER A 483 4.95 -39.79 18.25
C SER A 483 5.01 -38.85 17.05
N GLU A 484 6.09 -38.85 16.27
CA GLU A 484 6.30 -37.94 15.14
C GLU A 484 5.88 -38.53 13.78
N ASP A 485 5.96 -39.86 13.63
CA ASP A 485 5.73 -40.55 12.37
C ASP A 485 4.28 -41.06 12.20
N HIS A 486 3.75 -40.89 11.00
CA HIS A 486 2.35 -41.19 10.67
C HIS A 486 2.22 -41.71 9.23
N ILE A 487 1.11 -42.40 8.95
CA ILE A 487 0.73 -42.78 7.57
C ILE A 487 0.15 -41.55 6.85
N GLU A 488 0.90 -40.99 5.91
CA GLU A 488 0.53 -39.74 5.22
C GLU A 488 -0.24 -39.97 3.93
N CYS A 489 0.11 -41.01 3.16
CA CYS A 489 -0.50 -41.28 1.87
C CYS A 489 -0.52 -42.78 1.57
N VAL A 490 -1.65 -43.27 1.06
CA VAL A 490 -1.84 -44.67 0.64
C VAL A 490 -2.26 -44.67 -0.84
N ALA A 491 -1.69 -45.55 -1.67
CA ALA A 491 -2.10 -45.68 -3.07
C ALA A 491 -1.92 -47.10 -3.62
N TRP A 492 -3.00 -47.73 -4.05
CA TRP A 492 -2.95 -48.96 -4.85
C TRP A 492 -2.22 -48.72 -6.17
N ASN A 493 -1.47 -49.73 -6.61
CA ASN A 493 -0.92 -49.78 -7.95
C ASN A 493 -2.08 -49.86 -8.98
N PRO A 494 -2.10 -49.03 -10.04
CA PRO A 494 -3.17 -49.05 -11.05
C PRO A 494 -3.21 -50.32 -11.91
N ASP A 495 -2.19 -51.18 -11.86
CA ASP A 495 -2.17 -52.47 -12.53
C ASP A 495 -2.96 -53.54 -11.72
N VAL A 496 -4.16 -53.85 -12.23
CA VAL A 496 -5.11 -54.86 -11.73
C VAL A 496 -4.44 -56.20 -11.41
N SER A 497 -3.38 -56.58 -12.12
CA SER A 497 -2.73 -57.89 -12.00
C SER A 497 -1.82 -58.07 -10.79
N THR A 498 -1.72 -57.10 -9.88
CA THR A 498 -0.58 -57.03 -8.93
C THR A 498 -0.91 -57.05 -7.45
N GLY A 499 -2.06 -56.51 -7.02
CA GLY A 499 -2.38 -56.35 -5.61
C GLY A 499 -1.37 -55.52 -4.79
N ILE A 500 -0.52 -54.70 -5.44
CA ILE A 500 0.51 -53.90 -4.74
C ILE A 500 -0.13 -52.64 -4.14
N LEU A 501 0.07 -52.45 -2.83
CA LEU A 501 -0.31 -51.26 -2.08
C LEU A 501 0.94 -50.47 -1.68
N ALA A 502 1.07 -49.21 -2.14
CA ALA A 502 2.12 -48.32 -1.66
C ALA A 502 1.62 -47.52 -0.44
N VAL A 503 2.46 -47.46 0.60
CA VAL A 503 2.19 -46.71 1.84
C VAL A 503 3.38 -45.81 2.14
N ALA A 504 3.13 -44.51 2.29
CA ALA A 504 4.11 -43.54 2.77
C ALA A 504 3.95 -43.35 4.29
N VAL A 505 5.01 -43.66 5.05
CA VAL A 505 5.07 -43.59 6.51
C VAL A 505 6.35 -42.86 6.89
N GLY A 506 6.24 -41.65 7.43
CA GLY A 506 7.42 -40.86 7.78
C GLY A 506 8.36 -40.63 6.59
N GLU A 507 9.64 -40.93 6.76
CA GLU A 507 10.65 -40.90 5.69
C GLU A 507 10.67 -42.16 4.78
N ASN A 508 9.85 -43.17 5.10
CA ASN A 508 9.82 -44.47 4.43
C ASN A 508 8.64 -44.63 3.46
N ILE A 509 8.85 -45.43 2.42
CA ILE A 509 7.79 -45.93 1.54
C ILE A 509 7.85 -47.46 1.58
N HIS A 510 6.75 -48.09 1.95
CA HIS A 510 6.60 -49.54 1.94
C HIS A 510 5.72 -49.96 0.75
N LEU A 511 6.12 -51.00 0.03
CA LEU A 511 5.21 -51.70 -0.89
C LEU A 511 4.77 -52.99 -0.21
N ILE A 512 3.47 -53.09 0.03
CA ILE A 512 2.80 -54.20 0.71
C ILE A 512 2.00 -54.98 -0.33
N VAL A 513 1.98 -56.31 -0.23
CA VAL A 513 1.12 -57.18 -1.05
C VAL A 513 0.29 -58.04 -0.09
N PRO A 514 -0.90 -57.54 0.32
CA PRO A 514 -1.67 -58.15 1.40
C PRO A 514 -2.26 -59.52 0.97
N PRO A 515 -2.30 -60.51 1.88
CA PRO A 515 -2.76 -61.88 1.60
C PRO A 515 -4.29 -62.00 1.52
N ILE A 516 -4.90 -61.27 0.57
CA ILE A 516 -6.35 -61.18 0.35
C ILE A 516 -6.79 -61.50 -1.09
N PHE A 517 -5.84 -61.67 -2.02
CA PHE A 517 -6.14 -61.80 -3.46
C PHE A 517 -5.94 -63.22 -3.99
N GLY A 518 -5.21 -64.07 -3.26
CA GLY A 518 -4.83 -65.40 -3.70
C GLY A 518 -3.55 -65.42 -4.54
N PHE A 519 -3.01 -66.63 -4.71
CA PHE A 519 -1.64 -66.86 -5.17
C PHE A 519 -1.27 -66.14 -6.47
N ASP A 520 -2.11 -66.18 -7.51
CA ASP A 520 -1.74 -65.67 -8.83
C ASP A 520 -1.50 -64.15 -8.85
N ILE A 521 -2.35 -63.38 -8.15
CA ILE A 521 -2.22 -61.92 -8.06
C ILE A 521 -1.09 -61.54 -7.10
N GLU A 522 -1.01 -62.19 -5.94
CA GLU A 522 0.02 -61.90 -4.94
C GLU A 522 1.42 -62.25 -5.42
N ASN A 523 1.58 -63.38 -6.13
CA ASN A 523 2.85 -63.78 -6.73
C ASN A 523 3.25 -62.87 -7.90
N SER A 524 2.28 -62.41 -8.71
CA SER A 524 2.50 -61.38 -9.74
C SER A 524 2.99 -60.05 -9.12
N GLY A 525 2.42 -59.63 -7.99
CA GLY A 525 2.88 -58.48 -7.21
C GLY A 525 4.29 -58.65 -6.65
N LYS A 526 4.52 -59.76 -5.92
CA LYS A 526 5.80 -60.10 -5.27
C LYS A 526 6.93 -60.24 -6.29
N THR A 527 6.74 -61.00 -7.37
CA THR A 527 7.75 -61.11 -8.44
C THR A 527 8.03 -59.78 -9.14
N LYS A 528 7.04 -58.91 -9.39
CA LYS A 528 7.27 -57.56 -9.95
C LYS A 528 8.12 -56.69 -9.03
N ILE A 529 7.97 -56.82 -7.72
CA ILE A 529 8.81 -56.12 -6.73
C ILE A 529 10.21 -56.75 -6.66
N GLU A 530 10.32 -58.08 -6.64
CA GLU A 530 11.59 -58.80 -6.52
C GLU A 530 12.49 -58.68 -7.75
N ASN A 531 11.93 -58.54 -8.96
CA ASN A 531 12.67 -58.44 -10.22
C ASN A 531 13.74 -57.32 -10.28
N GLY A 532 13.64 -56.30 -9.42
CA GLY A 532 14.69 -55.27 -9.30
C GLY A 532 15.97 -55.76 -8.61
N PHE A 533 15.91 -56.81 -7.76
CA PHE A 533 17.04 -57.39 -7.04
C PHE A 533 17.94 -58.24 -7.95
N GLY A 534 18.60 -57.57 -8.89
CA GLY A 534 19.44 -58.15 -9.94
C GLY A 534 19.77 -57.14 -11.05
N PHE A 535 19.07 -56.01 -11.11
CA PHE A 535 19.42 -54.89 -11.99
C PHE A 535 20.63 -54.13 -11.42
N ASP A 536 21.83 -54.66 -11.68
CA ASP A 536 23.06 -54.08 -11.13
C ASP A 536 23.32 -52.65 -11.68
N THR A 537 23.32 -51.68 -10.78
CA THR A 537 23.65 -50.28 -11.09
C THR A 537 25.17 -50.03 -11.14
N PHE A 538 25.98 -51.00 -10.72
CA PHE A 538 27.46 -50.96 -10.71
C PHE A 538 28.10 -51.56 -11.97
N GLY A 539 27.45 -51.43 -13.13
CA GLY A 539 28.01 -51.78 -14.44
C GLY A 539 29.27 -51.00 -14.87
N ASN A 540 29.98 -50.34 -13.95
CA ASN A 540 31.28 -49.70 -14.19
C ASN A 540 32.21 -49.61 -12.96
N VAL A 541 32.04 -50.44 -11.93
CA VAL A 541 33.04 -50.58 -10.83
C VAL A 541 33.76 -51.91 -10.96
N LYS A 542 35.07 -51.86 -11.26
CA LYS A 542 35.92 -53.06 -11.26
C LYS A 542 36.02 -53.61 -9.84
N LYS A 543 35.94 -54.94 -9.71
CA LYS A 543 36.18 -55.63 -8.42
C LYS A 543 37.60 -55.35 -7.93
N SER A 544 37.71 -54.82 -6.71
CA SER A 544 38.96 -54.70 -5.96
C SER A 544 38.77 -55.18 -4.51
N ASN A 545 38.27 -56.41 -4.34
CA ASN A 545 38.37 -57.14 -3.08
C ASN A 545 39.60 -58.04 -3.14
N LEU A 546 40.70 -57.60 -2.55
CA LEU A 546 41.81 -58.45 -2.13
C LEU A 546 42.30 -57.99 -0.75
N VAL A 547 42.72 -58.96 0.05
CA VAL A 547 43.00 -58.85 1.49
C VAL A 547 44.31 -58.09 1.77
N GLY A 548 44.34 -57.33 2.87
CA GLY A 548 45.54 -56.76 3.48
C GLY A 548 45.18 -56.07 4.80
N ASP A 549 45.96 -56.34 5.85
CA ASP A 549 45.81 -55.75 7.19
C ASP A 549 46.74 -54.53 7.38
N ASP A 550 46.39 -53.71 8.38
CA ASP A 550 47.22 -52.86 9.25
C ASP A 550 48.11 -51.69 8.74
N GLU A 551 48.13 -50.69 9.62
CA GLU A 551 49.17 -49.67 9.93
C GLU A 551 49.57 -48.54 8.93
N ASP A 552 49.53 -47.33 9.49
CA ASP A 552 50.49 -46.22 9.42
C ASP A 552 50.72 -45.31 8.17
N ASP A 553 50.31 -44.05 8.39
CA ASP A 553 51.15 -42.83 8.34
C ASP A 553 51.23 -41.93 7.07
N ASP A 554 51.51 -40.66 7.39
CA ASP A 554 51.77 -39.38 6.68
C ASP A 554 51.89 -39.26 5.13
N GLY A 555 51.88 -37.99 4.66
CA GLY A 555 52.65 -37.65 3.45
C GLY A 555 51.94 -37.03 2.24
N ASN A 556 51.15 -35.96 2.45
CA ASN A 556 50.82 -34.87 1.51
C ASN A 556 51.46 -34.91 0.08
N ASN A 557 50.62 -34.91 -0.97
CA ASN A 557 50.96 -34.30 -2.26
C ASN A 557 49.70 -33.84 -3.03
N ASN A 558 49.76 -32.66 -3.63
CA ASN A 558 48.76 -32.17 -4.60
C ASN A 558 49.15 -32.62 -6.01
N ASP A 559 48.22 -33.19 -6.77
CA ASP A 559 48.07 -32.78 -8.18
C ASP A 559 46.66 -33.07 -8.73
N ALA A 560 46.32 -32.46 -9.86
CA ALA A 560 44.96 -32.41 -10.37
C ALA A 560 44.43 -33.76 -10.90
N SER A 561 43.21 -34.13 -10.51
CA SER A 561 42.41 -35.17 -11.17
C SER A 561 40.93 -34.78 -11.24
N GLU A 562 40.24 -35.21 -12.29
CA GLU A 562 38.86 -34.83 -12.56
C GLU A 562 37.91 -35.37 -11.47
N SER A 563 36.96 -34.52 -11.03
CA SER A 563 35.93 -34.92 -10.07
C SER A 563 34.92 -35.89 -10.70
N THR A 564 35.30 -37.17 -10.76
CA THR A 564 34.42 -38.28 -11.13
C THR A 564 33.17 -38.26 -10.25
N ALA A 565 32.06 -37.79 -10.83
CA ALA A 565 30.86 -37.43 -10.08
C ALA A 565 30.15 -38.68 -9.53
N VAL A 566 30.54 -39.09 -8.33
CA VAL A 566 29.85 -40.12 -7.53
C VAL A 566 28.38 -39.75 -7.44
N LYS A 567 27.51 -40.55 -8.09
CA LYS A 567 26.07 -40.27 -8.17
C LYS A 567 25.46 -40.37 -6.78
N LYS A 568 25.31 -39.20 -6.13
CA LYS A 568 24.85 -39.04 -4.75
C LYS A 568 23.50 -39.73 -4.52
N VAL A 569 23.51 -40.91 -3.89
CA VAL A 569 22.33 -41.77 -3.70
C VAL A 569 21.23 -41.00 -2.97
N VAL A 570 20.06 -40.86 -3.60
CA VAL A 570 18.99 -39.96 -3.14
C VAL A 570 18.01 -40.66 -2.19
N ALA A 571 17.70 -41.93 -2.47
CA ALA A 571 16.91 -42.83 -1.62
C ALA A 571 17.43 -44.25 -1.81
N GLN A 572 17.33 -45.10 -0.79
CA GLN A 572 17.85 -46.47 -0.79
C GLN A 572 16.71 -47.48 -0.79
N TRP A 573 16.79 -48.49 -1.65
CA TRP A 573 15.86 -49.63 -1.67
C TRP A 573 16.45 -50.76 -0.83
N VAL A 574 15.68 -51.27 0.12
CA VAL A 574 16.16 -52.20 1.16
C VAL A 574 15.22 -53.40 1.24
N LYS A 575 15.79 -54.61 1.34
CA LYS A 575 15.02 -55.83 1.61
C LYS A 575 14.38 -55.75 3.01
N PRO A 576 13.12 -56.20 3.17
CA PRO A 576 12.44 -56.11 4.45
C PRO A 576 13.17 -56.92 5.53
N SER A 577 13.17 -56.40 6.77
CA SER A 577 13.58 -57.17 7.95
C SER A 577 12.53 -58.22 8.31
N VAL A 578 12.84 -59.16 9.22
CA VAL A 578 11.90 -60.23 9.63
C VAL A 578 10.56 -59.64 10.12
N GLN A 579 10.62 -58.63 11.00
CA GLN A 579 9.45 -57.89 11.48
C GLN A 579 8.68 -57.14 10.38
N GLN A 580 9.36 -56.74 9.30
CA GLN A 580 8.71 -56.09 8.15
C GLN A 580 8.02 -57.12 7.24
N VAL A 581 8.59 -58.33 7.10
CA VAL A 581 7.93 -59.46 6.41
C VAL A 581 6.68 -59.93 7.16
N GLU A 582 6.70 -59.93 8.50
CA GLU A 582 5.52 -60.16 9.35
C GLU A 582 4.44 -59.08 9.19
N LYS A 583 4.81 -57.88 8.72
CA LYS A 583 3.92 -56.77 8.35
C LYS A 583 3.59 -56.76 6.83
N ASP A 584 3.76 -57.89 6.12
CA ASP A 584 3.57 -58.09 4.66
C ASP A 584 4.35 -57.12 3.73
N ILE A 585 5.35 -56.41 4.26
CA ILE A 585 6.16 -55.46 3.49
C ILE A 585 7.11 -56.25 2.58
N CYS A 586 6.96 -56.08 1.28
CA CYS A 586 7.78 -56.75 0.27
C CYS A 586 9.09 -55.98 -0.03
N ILE A 587 9.07 -54.65 0.11
CA ILE A 587 10.26 -53.79 0.00
C ILE A 587 10.06 -52.47 0.75
N THR A 588 11.14 -51.92 1.30
CA THR A 588 11.17 -50.61 1.94
C THR A 588 12.09 -49.66 1.18
N ILE A 589 11.65 -48.43 0.95
CA ILE A 589 12.43 -47.38 0.28
C ILE A 589 12.62 -46.23 1.27
N ILE A 590 13.87 -46.03 1.68
CA ILE A 590 14.25 -45.02 2.69
C ILE A 590 14.59 -43.72 1.95
N CYS A 591 13.81 -42.66 2.21
CA CYS A 591 14.12 -41.29 1.76
C CYS A 591 14.93 -40.54 2.85
N ARG A 592 15.23 -39.26 2.62
CA ARG A 592 15.95 -38.40 3.60
C ARG A 592 15.06 -37.38 4.34
N LYS A 593 13.76 -37.38 4.01
CA LYS A 593 12.72 -36.46 4.49
C LYS A 593 11.35 -37.08 4.31
N THR A 594 10.41 -36.65 5.16
CA THR A 594 9.07 -37.23 5.23
C THR A 594 8.31 -37.11 3.91
N VAL A 595 7.62 -38.19 3.53
CA VAL A 595 6.92 -38.33 2.25
C VAL A 595 5.44 -38.01 2.44
N LYS A 596 5.01 -36.80 2.07
CA LYS A 596 3.63 -36.33 2.30
C LYS A 596 2.65 -36.73 1.20
N LYS A 597 3.13 -37.06 -0.01
CA LYS A 597 2.26 -37.52 -1.11
C LYS A 597 2.97 -38.52 -2.02
N LEU A 598 2.19 -39.47 -2.55
CA LEU A 598 2.60 -40.49 -3.52
C LEU A 598 1.56 -40.56 -4.65
N SER A 599 2.01 -40.74 -5.89
CA SER A 599 1.12 -40.93 -7.05
C SER A 599 1.74 -41.89 -8.07
N TRP A 600 1.01 -42.95 -8.42
CA TRP A 600 1.43 -43.88 -9.46
C TRP A 600 1.28 -43.29 -10.87
N HIS A 601 2.17 -43.69 -11.78
CA HIS A 601 1.94 -43.57 -13.22
C HIS A 601 1.01 -44.70 -13.69
N ARG A 602 0.18 -44.43 -14.70
CA ARG A 602 -0.86 -45.33 -15.27
C ARG A 602 -0.44 -46.76 -15.65
N LYS A 603 0.86 -47.06 -15.70
CA LYS A 603 1.43 -48.38 -16.02
C LYS A 603 1.85 -49.21 -14.80
N GLY A 604 1.82 -48.66 -13.58
CA GLY A 604 2.18 -49.40 -12.37
C GLY A 604 3.67 -49.68 -12.12
N ASP A 605 4.58 -49.32 -13.03
CA ASP A 605 6.04 -49.47 -12.87
C ASP A 605 6.70 -48.23 -12.24
N TYR A 606 6.19 -47.03 -12.56
CA TYR A 606 6.68 -45.77 -12.02
C TYR A 606 5.70 -45.18 -11.00
N PHE A 607 6.23 -44.54 -9.97
CA PHE A 607 5.48 -43.63 -9.10
C PHE A 607 6.33 -42.41 -8.72
N VAL A 608 5.65 -41.31 -8.41
CA VAL A 608 6.27 -40.05 -7.96
C VAL A 608 5.95 -39.84 -6.48
N THR A 609 6.92 -39.34 -5.73
CA THR A 609 6.76 -38.95 -4.32
C THR A 609 7.13 -37.48 -4.11
N VAL A 610 6.59 -36.90 -3.03
CA VAL A 610 6.80 -35.49 -2.65
C VAL A 610 7.29 -35.40 -1.21
N GLN A 611 8.47 -34.78 -1.04
CA GLN A 611 9.10 -34.45 0.24
C GLN A 611 9.18 -32.91 0.35
N PRO A 612 8.20 -32.22 0.94
CA PRO A 612 8.04 -30.76 0.79
C PRO A 612 9.27 -29.91 1.12
N GLU A 613 10.09 -30.36 2.08
CA GLU A 613 11.27 -29.65 2.59
C GLU A 613 12.62 -30.13 2.02
N SER A 614 12.63 -31.18 1.18
CA SER A 614 13.87 -31.80 0.66
C SER A 614 14.62 -30.97 -0.42
N GLY A 615 14.33 -29.69 -0.58
CA GLY A 615 15.00 -28.80 -1.52
C GLY A 615 14.93 -29.31 -2.96
N HIS A 616 16.08 -29.56 -3.60
CA HIS A 616 16.13 -30.05 -4.99
C HIS A 616 15.62 -31.49 -5.14
N THR A 617 15.62 -32.29 -4.05
CA THR A 617 15.10 -33.66 -4.01
C THR A 617 13.64 -33.75 -3.53
N SER A 618 12.89 -32.63 -3.49
CA SER A 618 11.47 -32.59 -3.09
C SER A 618 10.48 -33.30 -4.01
N VAL A 619 10.92 -33.78 -5.18
CA VAL A 619 10.14 -34.65 -6.07
C VAL A 619 11.05 -35.76 -6.55
N LEU A 620 10.70 -37.00 -6.27
CA LEU A 620 11.44 -38.19 -6.73
C LEU A 620 10.54 -39.06 -7.60
N ILE A 621 11.11 -39.61 -8.68
CA ILE A 621 10.48 -40.65 -9.49
C ILE A 621 11.16 -41.98 -9.16
N HIS A 622 10.36 -42.96 -8.77
CA HIS A 622 10.78 -44.31 -8.44
C HIS A 622 10.36 -45.26 -9.57
N GLN A 623 11.21 -46.23 -9.93
CA GLN A 623 10.91 -47.31 -10.85
C GLN A 623 11.03 -48.66 -10.15
N VAL A 624 9.92 -49.39 -10.03
CA VAL A 624 9.85 -50.68 -9.32
C VAL A 624 10.70 -51.73 -10.02
N SER A 625 10.58 -51.88 -11.34
CA SER A 625 11.28 -52.91 -12.13
C SER A 625 12.81 -52.81 -12.13
N LYS A 626 13.41 -51.76 -11.54
CA LYS A 626 14.86 -51.53 -11.49
C LYS A 626 15.40 -51.07 -10.13
N HIS A 627 14.53 -50.99 -9.11
CA HIS A 627 14.83 -50.37 -7.80
C HIS A 627 15.58 -49.03 -7.93
N LEU A 628 15.14 -48.20 -8.88
CA LEU A 628 15.83 -46.98 -9.28
C LEU A 628 15.04 -45.75 -8.86
N THR A 629 15.64 -44.90 -8.03
CA THR A 629 15.11 -43.58 -7.67
C THR A 629 15.87 -42.49 -8.42
N GLN A 630 15.15 -41.56 -9.05
CA GLN A 630 15.70 -40.42 -9.76
C GLN A 630 15.09 -39.11 -9.26
N SER A 631 15.91 -38.07 -9.11
CA SER A 631 15.45 -36.68 -8.95
C SER A 631 15.41 -36.01 -10.33
N PRO A 632 14.24 -35.84 -10.99
CA PRO A 632 14.17 -35.32 -12.35
C PRO A 632 14.55 -33.83 -12.49
N PHE A 633 14.64 -33.09 -11.38
CA PHE A 633 14.89 -31.65 -11.38
C PHE A 633 16.23 -31.29 -10.73
N LYS A 634 17.06 -30.51 -11.45
CA LYS A 634 18.31 -29.94 -10.92
C LYS A 634 18.08 -28.80 -9.91
N LYS A 635 16.90 -28.17 -9.93
CA LYS A 635 16.49 -27.05 -9.05
C LYS A 635 15.00 -27.16 -8.76
N SER A 636 14.58 -27.13 -7.50
CA SER A 636 13.18 -26.91 -7.12
C SER A 636 12.85 -25.40 -7.11
N LYS A 637 11.55 -25.05 -7.03
CA LYS A 637 11.07 -23.66 -7.08
C LYS A 637 9.92 -23.43 -6.10
N GLY A 638 10.29 -23.34 -4.81
CA GLY A 638 9.39 -23.27 -3.66
C GLY A 638 9.00 -24.66 -3.14
N ILE A 639 8.29 -24.68 -2.00
CA ILE A 639 7.79 -25.90 -1.36
C ILE A 639 6.77 -26.58 -2.28
N ILE A 640 6.92 -27.90 -2.44
CA ILE A 640 6.07 -28.76 -3.27
C ILE A 640 5.01 -29.44 -2.39
N MET A 641 3.76 -29.47 -2.88
CA MET A 641 2.59 -29.97 -2.15
C MET A 641 2.05 -31.27 -2.76
N ASP A 642 1.99 -31.36 -4.09
CA ASP A 642 1.47 -32.51 -4.82
C ASP A 642 2.20 -32.66 -6.17
N ALA A 643 2.29 -33.89 -6.68
CA ALA A 643 2.85 -34.20 -7.99
C ALA A 643 2.10 -35.38 -8.61
N LYS A 644 1.64 -35.24 -9.87
CA LYS A 644 0.87 -36.27 -10.58
C LYS A 644 1.30 -36.40 -12.03
N PHE A 645 1.32 -37.63 -12.53
CA PHE A 645 1.52 -37.90 -13.95
C PHE A 645 0.26 -37.53 -14.75
N HIS A 646 0.46 -37.01 -15.95
CA HIS A 646 -0.63 -36.78 -16.90
C HIS A 646 -1.26 -38.12 -17.35
N PRO A 647 -2.58 -38.22 -17.58
CA PRO A 647 -3.27 -39.49 -17.85
C PRO A 647 -2.76 -40.34 -19.04
N PHE A 648 -2.16 -39.72 -20.08
CA PHE A 648 -1.57 -40.47 -21.22
C PHE A 648 -0.30 -39.84 -21.84
N LYS A 649 -0.27 -38.53 -22.12
CA LYS A 649 0.94 -37.77 -22.53
C LYS A 649 2.08 -37.96 -21.49
N PRO A 650 3.37 -37.97 -21.89
CA PRO A 650 4.51 -38.24 -20.99
C PRO A 650 4.91 -37.03 -20.13
N GLN A 651 3.95 -36.45 -19.43
CA GLN A 651 4.12 -35.20 -18.67
C GLN A 651 3.93 -35.41 -17.16
N LEU A 652 4.65 -34.62 -16.36
CA LEU A 652 4.55 -34.56 -14.90
C LEU A 652 4.09 -33.17 -14.46
N PHE A 653 2.98 -33.13 -13.72
CA PHE A 653 2.42 -31.92 -13.14
C PHE A 653 2.94 -31.80 -11.71
N VAL A 654 3.62 -30.70 -11.41
CA VAL A 654 4.22 -30.43 -10.09
C VAL A 654 3.54 -29.20 -9.48
N CYS A 655 2.80 -29.41 -8.39
CA CYS A 655 2.10 -28.38 -7.65
C CYS A 655 2.98 -27.88 -6.48
N SER A 656 3.55 -26.68 -6.66
CA SER A 656 4.11 -25.89 -5.55
C SER A 656 3.03 -25.01 -4.92
N GLN A 657 3.23 -24.56 -3.68
CA GLN A 657 2.22 -23.77 -2.91
C GLN A 657 1.49 -22.64 -3.67
N ARG A 658 2.11 -22.02 -4.69
CA ARG A 658 1.52 -20.93 -5.49
C ARG A 658 1.36 -21.20 -6.98
N TYR A 659 1.93 -22.30 -7.50
CA TYR A 659 2.07 -22.53 -8.94
C TYR A 659 2.06 -24.02 -9.29
N ILE A 660 1.39 -24.35 -10.38
CA ILE A 660 1.43 -25.68 -11.01
C ILE A 660 2.32 -25.58 -12.24
N ARG A 661 3.26 -26.51 -12.39
CA ARG A 661 4.23 -26.55 -13.49
C ARG A 661 4.12 -27.89 -14.22
N ILE A 662 3.99 -27.82 -15.54
CA ILE A 662 3.80 -28.97 -16.42
C ILE A 662 5.14 -29.22 -17.13
N TYR A 663 5.80 -30.32 -16.77
CA TYR A 663 7.08 -30.72 -17.34
C TYR A 663 6.87 -31.88 -18.32
N ASP A 664 7.56 -31.86 -19.46
CA ASP A 664 7.64 -33.01 -20.35
C ASP A 664 8.82 -33.89 -19.94
N LEU A 665 8.56 -35.16 -19.64
CA LEU A 665 9.59 -36.10 -19.19
C LEU A 665 10.44 -36.67 -20.35
N SER A 666 9.94 -36.59 -21.59
CA SER A 666 10.67 -37.02 -22.78
C SER A 666 11.65 -35.96 -23.27
N GLN A 667 11.25 -34.69 -23.21
CA GLN A 667 12.11 -33.54 -23.58
C GLN A 667 12.91 -32.98 -22.39
N GLN A 668 12.54 -33.31 -21.15
CA GLN A 668 13.12 -32.79 -19.90
C GLN A 668 13.00 -31.26 -19.72
N VAL A 669 11.96 -30.64 -20.32
CA VAL A 669 11.71 -29.18 -20.26
C VAL A 669 10.41 -28.84 -19.52
N LEU A 670 10.30 -27.58 -19.09
CA LEU A 670 9.04 -26.98 -18.60
C LEU A 670 8.22 -26.52 -19.82
N VAL A 671 7.00 -27.05 -19.96
CA VAL A 671 6.10 -26.74 -21.10
C VAL A 671 5.14 -25.59 -20.76
N LYS A 672 4.42 -25.69 -19.63
CA LYS A 672 3.44 -24.69 -19.18
C LYS A 672 3.60 -24.41 -17.68
N LYS A 673 3.33 -23.15 -17.28
CA LYS A 673 3.24 -22.70 -15.88
C LYS A 673 1.85 -22.08 -15.68
N LEU A 674 1.03 -22.71 -14.84
CA LEU A 674 -0.26 -22.15 -14.46
C LEU A 674 -0.09 -21.13 -13.33
N LEU A 675 -1.02 -20.18 -13.26
CA LEU A 675 -1.09 -19.06 -12.31
C LEU A 675 -2.44 -19.11 -11.56
N PRO A 676 -2.61 -19.99 -10.56
CA PRO A 676 -3.93 -20.21 -9.96
C PRO A 676 -4.46 -19.04 -9.11
N GLY A 677 -3.62 -18.06 -8.75
CA GLY A 677 -4.00 -16.94 -7.87
C GLY A 677 -4.27 -17.34 -6.41
N ALA A 678 -4.02 -18.59 -6.05
CA ALA A 678 -3.99 -19.09 -4.67
C ALA A 678 -2.62 -18.82 -4.02
N ARG A 679 -2.62 -18.51 -2.72
CA ARG A 679 -1.39 -18.37 -1.92
C ARG A 679 -0.89 -19.72 -1.41
N TRP A 680 -1.82 -20.63 -1.11
CA TRP A 680 -1.54 -21.96 -0.57
C TRP A 680 -2.43 -23.02 -1.26
N LEU A 681 -1.89 -23.69 -2.27
CA LEU A 681 -2.48 -24.88 -2.89
C LEU A 681 -2.32 -26.10 -1.97
N SER A 682 -3.31 -26.99 -1.96
CA SER A 682 -3.31 -28.23 -1.16
C SER A 682 -3.12 -29.48 -2.00
N GLY A 683 -3.82 -29.60 -3.13
CA GLY A 683 -3.76 -30.74 -4.04
C GLY A 683 -4.28 -30.40 -5.43
N ILE A 684 -4.06 -31.29 -6.38
CA ILE A 684 -4.55 -31.18 -7.76
C ILE A 684 -5.19 -32.49 -8.22
N ASP A 685 -6.04 -32.47 -9.24
CA ASP A 685 -6.34 -33.66 -10.06
C ASP A 685 -6.48 -33.26 -11.53
N ILE A 686 -6.21 -34.18 -12.43
CA ILE A 686 -6.21 -33.96 -13.87
C ILE A 686 -7.44 -34.67 -14.46
N HIS A 687 -8.20 -33.96 -15.30
CA HIS A 687 -9.38 -34.51 -15.96
C HIS A 687 -8.97 -35.74 -16.79
N PRO A 688 -9.79 -36.81 -16.91
CA PRO A 688 -9.35 -38.04 -17.59
C PRO A 688 -8.93 -37.86 -19.05
N ARG A 689 -9.46 -36.85 -19.76
CA ARG A 689 -9.01 -36.47 -21.13
C ARG A 689 -7.71 -35.66 -21.16
N GLY A 690 -7.19 -35.21 -20.01
CA GLY A 690 -5.85 -34.63 -19.86
C GLY A 690 -5.73 -33.11 -20.05
N ASP A 691 -6.68 -32.49 -20.74
CA ASP A 691 -6.58 -31.07 -21.17
C ASP A 691 -7.17 -30.07 -20.16
N ASN A 692 -7.72 -30.56 -19.06
CA ASN A 692 -8.32 -29.76 -17.98
C ASN A 692 -7.81 -30.24 -16.60
N LEU A 693 -7.73 -29.32 -15.63
CA LEU A 693 -7.18 -29.55 -14.29
C LEU A 693 -8.02 -28.84 -13.23
N ILE A 694 -8.16 -29.46 -12.06
CA ILE A 694 -8.67 -28.80 -10.85
C ILE A 694 -7.58 -28.70 -9.79
N ALA A 695 -7.56 -27.58 -9.07
CA ALA A 695 -6.67 -27.34 -7.94
C ALA A 695 -7.47 -26.91 -6.71
N SER A 696 -7.14 -27.50 -5.55
CA SER A 696 -7.67 -27.10 -4.24
C SER A 696 -6.72 -26.17 -3.51
N SER A 697 -7.27 -25.34 -2.62
CA SER A 697 -6.49 -24.39 -1.82
C SER A 697 -6.98 -24.32 -0.38
N TYR A 698 -6.03 -24.11 0.53
CA TYR A 698 -6.33 -23.74 1.91
C TYR A 698 -7.06 -22.39 2.01
N ASP A 699 -6.96 -21.54 0.99
CA ASP A 699 -7.68 -20.25 0.84
C ASP A 699 -9.18 -20.43 0.51
N LYS A 700 -9.83 -21.51 0.97
CA LYS A 700 -11.23 -21.92 0.70
C LYS A 700 -11.63 -22.10 -0.78
N ARG A 701 -10.67 -22.07 -1.72
CA ARG A 701 -10.91 -22.04 -3.17
C ARG A 701 -10.73 -23.40 -3.85
N VAL A 702 -11.60 -23.69 -4.81
CA VAL A 702 -11.37 -24.66 -5.88
C VAL A 702 -11.24 -23.90 -7.20
N LEU A 703 -10.26 -24.27 -8.00
CA LEU A 703 -9.86 -23.54 -9.20
C LEU A 703 -9.86 -24.49 -10.38
N TRP A 704 -10.70 -24.21 -11.37
CA TRP A 704 -10.71 -24.93 -12.64
C TRP A 704 -9.77 -24.25 -13.63
N HIS A 705 -8.79 -24.98 -14.13
CA HIS A 705 -7.92 -24.58 -15.22
C HIS A 705 -8.22 -25.42 -16.46
N ASP A 706 -8.73 -24.77 -17.50
CA ASP A 706 -8.55 -25.28 -18.86
C ASP A 706 -7.09 -24.99 -19.27
N LEU A 707 -6.37 -26.01 -19.74
CA LEU A 707 -4.93 -25.89 -19.96
C LEU A 707 -4.56 -25.16 -21.24
N ASP A 708 -5.48 -25.09 -22.20
CA ASP A 708 -5.25 -24.52 -23.53
C ASP A 708 -5.91 -23.14 -23.70
N LEU A 709 -6.98 -22.84 -22.96
CA LEU A 709 -7.57 -21.50 -22.88
C LEU A 709 -6.65 -20.45 -22.23
N ALA A 710 -6.10 -20.72 -21.04
CA ALA A 710 -5.38 -19.72 -20.25
C ALA A 710 -4.39 -20.31 -19.22
N SER A 711 -3.44 -19.48 -18.76
CA SER A 711 -2.61 -19.83 -17.60
C SER A 711 -3.30 -19.55 -16.25
N THR A 712 -4.26 -18.62 -16.23
CA THR A 712 -5.14 -18.30 -15.10
C THR A 712 -6.29 -19.32 -14.97
N PRO A 713 -7.05 -19.32 -13.86
CA PRO A 713 -8.23 -20.18 -13.75
C PRO A 713 -9.34 -19.72 -14.70
N TYR A 714 -9.97 -20.66 -15.41
CA TYR A 714 -11.19 -20.42 -16.18
C TYR A 714 -12.38 -20.11 -15.25
N LYS A 715 -12.54 -20.89 -14.16
CA LYS A 715 -13.63 -20.71 -13.19
C LYS A 715 -13.11 -20.87 -11.76
N THR A 716 -13.36 -19.87 -10.92
CA THR A 716 -13.07 -19.92 -9.48
C THR A 716 -14.34 -20.30 -8.72
N LEU A 717 -14.28 -21.37 -7.93
CA LEU A 717 -15.39 -21.91 -7.17
C LEU A 717 -15.14 -21.68 -5.67
N ARG A 718 -16.13 -21.11 -4.97
CA ARG A 718 -16.07 -20.77 -3.53
C ARG A 718 -17.33 -21.30 -2.83
N TYR A 719 -17.33 -22.61 -2.52
CA TYR A 719 -18.49 -23.30 -1.91
C TYR A 719 -18.20 -23.81 -0.48
N HIS A 720 -16.95 -23.70 -0.02
CA HIS A 720 -16.49 -24.25 1.26
C HIS A 720 -16.19 -23.15 2.27
N GLU A 721 -16.49 -23.39 3.54
CA GLU A 721 -16.28 -22.43 4.63
C GLU A 721 -14.88 -22.49 5.24
N LYS A 722 -14.09 -23.50 4.88
CA LYS A 722 -12.72 -23.70 5.35
C LYS A 722 -11.81 -24.18 4.22
N ALA A 723 -10.56 -24.45 4.55
CA ALA A 723 -9.57 -25.01 3.65
C ALA A 723 -10.08 -26.25 2.91
N VAL A 724 -9.91 -26.26 1.59
CA VAL A 724 -10.20 -27.42 0.75
C VAL A 724 -9.00 -28.34 0.79
N ARG A 725 -9.19 -29.56 1.29
CA ARG A 725 -8.12 -30.55 1.53
C ARG A 725 -7.77 -31.33 0.27
N ASN A 726 -8.78 -31.84 -0.43
CA ASN A 726 -8.58 -32.56 -1.68
C ASN A 726 -9.67 -32.23 -2.73
N VAL A 727 -9.32 -32.41 -3.99
CA VAL A 727 -10.20 -32.40 -5.17
C VAL A 727 -9.93 -33.65 -5.99
N SER A 728 -10.96 -34.29 -6.54
CA SER A 728 -10.76 -35.44 -7.41
C SER A 728 -11.80 -35.54 -8.52
N PHE A 729 -11.33 -35.87 -9.72
CA PHE A 729 -12.12 -36.27 -10.87
C PHE A 729 -12.48 -37.75 -10.81
N HIS A 730 -13.74 -38.06 -11.06
CA HIS A 730 -14.17 -39.41 -11.40
C HIS A 730 -13.53 -39.83 -12.74
N LYS A 731 -13.11 -41.10 -12.88
CA LYS A 731 -12.24 -41.52 -14.00
C LYS A 731 -12.96 -41.94 -15.29
N ARG A 732 -14.31 -41.84 -15.34
CA ARG A 732 -15.16 -42.16 -16.51
C ARG A 732 -16.33 -41.20 -16.71
N LEU A 733 -17.27 -41.15 -15.77
CA LEU A 733 -18.37 -40.20 -15.71
C LEU A 733 -17.86 -38.75 -15.55
N PRO A 734 -18.57 -37.75 -16.12
CA PRO A 734 -18.32 -36.31 -15.94
C PRO A 734 -18.77 -35.84 -14.54
N LEU A 735 -17.96 -36.18 -13.53
CA LEU A 735 -18.13 -35.76 -12.15
C LEU A 735 -16.78 -35.41 -11.52
N PHE A 736 -16.76 -34.37 -10.68
CA PHE A 736 -15.68 -34.15 -9.72
C PHE A 736 -16.21 -33.79 -8.33
N SER A 737 -15.36 -34.00 -7.32
CA SER A 737 -15.63 -33.73 -5.92
C SER A 737 -14.59 -32.79 -5.34
N SER A 738 -14.98 -32.05 -4.31
CA SER A 738 -14.07 -31.23 -3.50
C SER A 738 -14.44 -31.38 -2.02
N ALA A 739 -13.45 -31.66 -1.18
CA ALA A 739 -13.61 -32.01 0.23
C ALA A 739 -12.84 -31.03 1.12
N ALA A 740 -13.43 -30.61 2.25
CA ALA A 740 -12.88 -29.53 3.07
C ALA A 740 -12.95 -29.77 4.59
N ASP A 741 -12.21 -28.94 5.33
CA ASP A 741 -12.15 -28.95 6.79
C ASP A 741 -13.47 -28.54 7.49
N ASP A 742 -14.51 -28.17 6.73
CA ASP A 742 -15.86 -27.91 7.24
C ASP A 742 -16.71 -29.19 7.37
N GLY A 743 -16.13 -30.37 7.06
CA GLY A 743 -16.82 -31.66 7.14
C GLY A 743 -17.78 -31.91 5.98
N THR A 744 -17.75 -31.06 4.94
CA THR A 744 -18.63 -31.15 3.79
C THR A 744 -17.87 -31.50 2.51
N ILE A 745 -18.59 -32.07 1.54
CA ILE A 745 -18.07 -32.41 0.22
C ILE A 745 -19.04 -31.86 -0.82
N HIS A 746 -18.53 -31.06 -1.76
CA HIS A 746 -19.32 -30.55 -2.87
C HIS A 746 -19.02 -31.37 -4.13
N ILE A 747 -20.08 -31.97 -4.70
CA ILE A 747 -20.06 -32.68 -5.98
C ILE A 747 -20.49 -31.72 -7.09
N PHE A 748 -19.78 -31.78 -8.21
CA PHE A 748 -20.02 -31.02 -9.42
C PHE A 748 -20.12 -31.95 -10.64
N HIS A 749 -20.85 -31.51 -11.64
CA HIS A 749 -20.83 -32.05 -13.00
C HIS A 749 -19.92 -31.17 -13.86
N ASP A 750 -19.07 -31.81 -14.67
CA ASP A 750 -18.14 -31.18 -15.60
C ASP A 750 -18.29 -31.74 -17.02
N THR A 751 -19.04 -31.04 -17.87
CA THR A 751 -19.11 -31.35 -19.31
C THR A 751 -17.98 -30.66 -20.05
N VAL A 752 -16.85 -31.36 -20.19
CA VAL A 752 -15.77 -31.00 -21.12
C VAL A 752 -16.18 -31.37 -22.55
N TYR A 753 -16.10 -30.42 -23.47
CA TYR A 753 -16.35 -30.61 -24.90
C TYR A 753 -15.02 -30.85 -25.63
N ASP A 754 -15.04 -31.69 -26.67
CA ASP A 754 -13.85 -31.95 -27.50
C ASP A 754 -13.74 -30.94 -28.68
N ASP A 755 -14.71 -30.02 -28.80
CA ASP A 755 -14.68 -28.86 -29.70
C ASP A 755 -13.93 -27.71 -29.03
N MET A 756 -12.81 -27.28 -29.65
CA MET A 756 -11.94 -26.22 -29.16
C MET A 756 -12.64 -24.87 -28.92
N MET A 757 -13.80 -24.62 -29.54
CA MET A 757 -14.52 -23.36 -29.41
C MET A 757 -15.52 -23.32 -28.26
N LYS A 758 -15.69 -24.42 -27.48
CA LYS A 758 -16.70 -24.49 -26.41
C LYS A 758 -16.11 -24.80 -25.03
N ASN A 759 -16.06 -23.77 -24.18
CA ASN A 759 -15.60 -23.86 -22.79
C ASN A 759 -16.34 -24.92 -21.94
N PRO A 760 -15.68 -25.57 -20.96
CA PRO A 760 -16.30 -26.57 -20.08
C PRO A 760 -17.51 -26.07 -19.28
N LEU A 761 -18.61 -26.82 -19.32
CA LEU A 761 -19.80 -26.53 -18.51
C LEU A 761 -19.67 -27.16 -17.11
N ILE A 762 -19.66 -26.31 -16.07
CA ILE A 762 -19.45 -26.73 -14.67
C ILE A 762 -20.67 -26.34 -13.82
N VAL A 763 -21.38 -27.35 -13.31
CA VAL A 763 -22.65 -27.22 -12.56
C VAL A 763 -22.52 -27.84 -11.15
N PRO A 764 -22.88 -27.15 -10.07
CA PRO A 764 -22.95 -27.74 -8.73
C PRO A 764 -24.14 -28.70 -8.62
N LEU A 765 -23.91 -29.93 -8.14
CA LEU A 765 -24.96 -30.95 -8.04
C LEU A 765 -25.47 -31.14 -6.61
N LYS A 766 -24.56 -31.33 -5.65
CA LYS A 766 -24.94 -31.69 -4.28
C LYS A 766 -23.86 -31.32 -3.26
N LYS A 767 -24.29 -30.73 -2.14
CA LYS A 767 -23.55 -30.68 -0.88
C LYS A 767 -23.83 -31.95 -0.08
N LEU A 768 -22.79 -32.75 0.16
CA LEU A 768 -22.81 -33.89 1.08
C LEU A 768 -22.38 -33.40 2.47
N THR A 769 -23.08 -33.85 3.50
CA THR A 769 -22.80 -33.53 4.90
C THR A 769 -22.91 -34.79 5.75
N GLY A 770 -22.11 -34.88 6.81
CA GLY A 770 -22.22 -35.99 7.78
C GLY A 770 -20.94 -36.33 8.54
N HIS A 771 -19.75 -36.00 8.00
CA HIS A 771 -18.51 -36.11 8.77
C HIS A 771 -18.52 -35.12 9.94
N LYS A 772 -18.08 -35.56 11.11
CA LYS A 772 -17.94 -34.72 12.30
C LYS A 772 -16.63 -33.93 12.22
N ILE A 773 -16.68 -32.64 12.53
CA ILE A 773 -15.49 -31.80 12.65
C ILE A 773 -14.76 -32.16 13.96
N THR A 774 -13.46 -32.43 13.90
CA THR A 774 -12.61 -32.68 15.08
C THR A 774 -11.36 -31.82 15.01
N SER A 775 -11.02 -31.12 16.10
CA SER A 775 -9.87 -30.18 16.16
C SER A 775 -9.77 -29.24 14.95
N SER A 776 -10.91 -28.66 14.56
CA SER A 776 -11.11 -27.81 13.36
C SER A 776 -10.88 -28.46 11.99
N LEU A 777 -10.47 -29.73 11.90
CA LEU A 777 -10.39 -30.53 10.68
C LEU A 777 -11.75 -31.15 10.32
N GLY A 778 -11.90 -31.55 9.05
CA GLY A 778 -13.13 -32.13 8.51
C GLY A 778 -12.87 -33.37 7.66
N VAL A 779 -13.08 -33.27 6.34
CA VAL A 779 -12.75 -34.34 5.39
C VAL A 779 -11.33 -34.12 4.87
N LEU A 780 -10.44 -35.09 5.08
CA LEU A 780 -9.01 -34.96 4.79
C LEU A 780 -8.65 -35.45 3.38
N ASP A 781 -9.34 -36.46 2.88
CA ASP A 781 -9.12 -37.03 1.56
C ASP A 781 -10.43 -37.61 0.99
N ALA A 782 -10.56 -37.68 -0.34
CA ALA A 782 -11.72 -38.20 -1.04
C ALA A 782 -11.34 -38.77 -2.42
N VAL A 783 -11.85 -39.97 -2.74
CA VAL A 783 -11.49 -40.72 -3.96
C VAL A 783 -12.75 -41.34 -4.57
N TRP A 784 -12.92 -41.18 -5.88
CA TRP A 784 -14.02 -41.79 -6.63
C TRP A 784 -13.78 -43.28 -6.90
N HIS A 785 -14.86 -44.06 -6.87
CA HIS A 785 -14.88 -45.42 -7.41
C HIS A 785 -14.55 -45.41 -8.92
N PRO A 786 -13.85 -46.42 -9.48
CA PRO A 786 -13.37 -46.37 -10.88
C PRO A 786 -14.44 -46.54 -11.98
N ARG A 787 -15.71 -46.83 -11.64
CA ARG A 787 -16.79 -47.10 -12.61
C ARG A 787 -18.11 -46.41 -12.25
N GLU A 788 -18.75 -46.86 -11.17
CA GLU A 788 -19.99 -46.29 -10.63
C GLU A 788 -19.82 -44.88 -10.06
N ALA A 789 -20.91 -44.10 -10.05
CA ALA A 789 -21.01 -42.76 -9.46
C ALA A 789 -20.98 -42.76 -7.91
N TRP A 790 -20.00 -43.43 -7.32
CA TRP A 790 -19.80 -43.58 -5.88
C TRP A 790 -18.52 -42.89 -5.44
N LEU A 791 -18.58 -42.20 -4.30
CA LEU A 791 -17.45 -41.47 -3.74
C LEU A 791 -17.08 -42.05 -2.37
N PHE A 792 -15.79 -42.27 -2.13
CA PHE A 792 -15.26 -42.60 -0.81
C PHE A 792 -14.63 -41.34 -0.19
N SER A 793 -14.77 -41.15 1.13
CA SER A 793 -14.15 -40.04 1.86
C SER A 793 -13.56 -40.47 3.19
N ALA A 794 -12.48 -39.82 3.61
CA ALA A 794 -11.77 -40.03 4.87
C ALA A 794 -11.95 -38.83 5.80
N GLY A 795 -12.47 -39.09 7.00
CA GLY A 795 -12.76 -38.06 8.00
C GLY A 795 -11.68 -37.94 9.08
N SER A 796 -11.61 -36.74 9.65
CA SER A 796 -10.97 -36.52 10.95
C SER A 796 -11.74 -37.12 12.13
N ASP A 797 -12.96 -37.63 11.88
CA ASP A 797 -13.86 -38.30 12.83
C ASP A 797 -13.63 -39.81 12.96
N HIS A 798 -12.45 -40.30 12.58
CA HIS A 798 -12.05 -41.72 12.62
C HIS A 798 -12.85 -42.64 11.69
N THR A 799 -13.75 -42.09 10.86
CA THR A 799 -14.54 -42.85 9.88
C THR A 799 -14.08 -42.59 8.45
N ALA A 800 -14.09 -43.64 7.62
CA ALA A 800 -14.25 -43.45 6.19
C ALA A 800 -15.72 -43.70 5.81
N ARG A 801 -16.19 -43.13 4.69
CA ARG A 801 -17.61 -43.22 4.29
C ARG A 801 -17.75 -43.42 2.79
N LEU A 802 -18.75 -44.21 2.41
CA LEU A 802 -19.19 -44.41 1.02
C LEU A 802 -20.45 -43.59 0.77
N TRP A 803 -20.42 -42.75 -0.25
CA TRP A 803 -21.55 -41.97 -0.75
C TRP A 803 -22.07 -42.59 -2.03
N THR A 804 -23.38 -42.84 -2.08
CA THR A 804 -24.06 -43.45 -3.23
C THR A 804 -25.16 -42.53 -3.77
N THR A 805 -25.60 -42.84 -4.98
CA THR A 805 -26.85 -42.37 -5.59
C THR A 805 -28.09 -42.66 -4.73
#